data_AF-A0A1U7GCL2-F1
#
_entry.id   AF-A0A1U7GCL2-F1
#
_cell.length_a   1.000
_cell.length_b   1.000
_cell.length_c   1.000
_cell.angle_alpha   90.00
_cell.angle_beta   90.00
_cell.angle_gamma   90.00
#
_symmetry.space_group_name_H-M   'P 1'
#
loop_
_entity.id
_entity.type
_entity.pdbx_description
1 polymer ?
#
loop_
_entity_poly.entity_id
_entity_poly.type
_entity_poly.pdbx_seq_one_letter_code
_entity_poly.pdbx_strand_id
1 'polypeptide(L)'
;MGRSPSDNRRSLLRRARPIMEGLEERRVMSADPLGAMSTGANVDPMTTAKVDLPATTAEEAPTLYAATAAGVRAASPSASRATPAVQSGGGTFAKNYQQFSYTTPRGARVVLSIQGRGSLEGTYVDSSGALNLRYGLSNSYTKIVANVQGGNGRADLASVFSLTQAEAGAQNSVSGVGSPVIGMINLRQFDLIPGGTINAEAGIGVLGLRSAAAGSQIQLRELTGLEDASQRYDARGNSPTYNASLANIIATDTSTSSSSSSSSTSGNTVITDVFLVQTLAGGDGEFLSAGNIVLQSTNGDPGLPPPPPGVVITIDKIDGDLATVPDLQTDPRIFGYDPTTGRVLRFQLDLNDGEGAVDGTFAPISVPGSPADVGLSLGRDGGRLVLLVNTGSAISAYDATYGTALGSFTVPAGFYATGSTDAYTVIGDPDANQLQQVDVTASLAAGTAVAPAGNPSPYTPPAGLSLLGGITGIPGSNNIYTSVAATFNSLQPLENQLGYLNVAVTGTQADPSGGQDLVNRFSTVQQRAFTPYVPIPSGNPDDVATSVGSVDRSFAVNTGTANGASAPNTIRLYSQVTQTSRGSIVLDYPNQLSDLSESFRPDLAGSVLIDVQGTIQSIRGSTADGMVLNDSGLLNLISFQSVTNSTIVGQPVGHVRINRRDNVSILSTERPYAGRGGVTYVPGLEQIGPLSQTRNRPQA
;
A
#
# COMPACT_ATOMS: atom_id res chain seq x y z
N MET A 1 -1.25 56.97 -53.49
CA MET A 1 -1.73 56.04 -52.44
C MET A 1 -0.61 55.97 -51.39
N GLY A 2 -0.47 56.89 -50.42
CA GLY A 2 -1.32 57.18 -49.26
C GLY A 2 -0.55 56.75 -47.99
N ARG A 3 0.52 57.46 -47.60
CA ARG A 3 0.69 58.42 -46.45
C ARG A 3 1.17 57.79 -45.12
N SER A 4 2.20 58.45 -44.56
CA SER A 4 2.86 58.37 -43.22
C SER A 4 1.96 58.95 -42.09
N PRO A 5 2.40 59.33 -40.86
CA PRO A 5 3.21 58.74 -39.74
C PRO A 5 2.53 58.86 -38.33
N SER A 6 3.26 58.47 -37.25
CA SER A 6 3.34 59.08 -35.88
C SER A 6 2.15 59.14 -34.88
N ASP A 7 2.47 58.77 -33.62
CA ASP A 7 2.09 59.35 -32.30
C ASP A 7 0.65 59.85 -32.01
N ASN A 8 0.01 59.32 -30.95
CA ASN A 8 -0.26 60.03 -29.67
C ASN A 8 -1.33 59.39 -28.74
N ARG A 9 -0.90 59.14 -27.49
CA ARG A 9 -1.47 59.58 -26.18
C ARG A 9 -2.88 59.18 -25.65
N ARG A 10 -2.80 58.70 -24.39
CA ARG A 10 -3.54 59.07 -23.13
C ARG A 10 -4.86 58.36 -22.77
N SER A 11 -4.83 57.63 -21.64
CA SER A 11 -5.62 57.87 -20.39
C SER A 11 -5.35 56.73 -19.39
N LEU A 12 -4.45 56.87 -18.40
CA LEU A 12 -4.70 57.27 -17.00
C LEU A 12 -5.95 56.68 -16.28
N LEU A 13 -5.62 55.97 -15.19
CA LEU A 13 -6.30 55.80 -13.89
C LEU A 13 -7.56 54.92 -13.80
N ARG A 14 -7.42 53.81 -13.05
CA ARG A 14 -8.09 53.68 -11.73
C ARG A 14 -7.40 52.61 -10.86
N ARG A 15 -6.92 53.07 -9.70
CA ARG A 15 -6.62 52.23 -8.53
C ARG A 15 -7.95 51.63 -8.04
N ALA A 16 -8.00 50.33 -7.80
CA ALA A 16 -8.98 49.71 -6.92
C ALA A 16 -8.21 48.98 -5.82
N ARG A 17 -8.43 49.44 -4.59
CA ARG A 17 -7.97 48.77 -3.36
C ARG A 17 -8.86 47.54 -3.12
N PRO A 18 -8.36 46.43 -2.56
CA PRO A 18 -9.23 45.39 -2.03
C PRO A 18 -9.88 45.92 -0.75
N ILE A 19 -11.21 45.92 -0.73
CA ILE A 19 -12.03 46.20 0.45
C ILE A 19 -12.15 44.86 1.20
N MET A 20 -11.72 44.85 2.46
CA MET A 20 -12.09 43.83 3.44
C MET A 20 -13.52 44.12 3.92
N GLU A 21 -14.44 43.18 3.72
CA GLU A 21 -15.75 43.08 4.39
C GLU A 21 -16.40 41.75 3.96
N GLY A 22 -16.99 40.91 4.81
CA GLY A 22 -17.02 40.82 6.24
C GLY A 22 -17.07 39.33 6.64
N LEU A 23 -16.31 38.99 7.67
CA LEU A 23 -16.59 37.87 8.55
C LEU A 23 -17.80 38.29 9.37
N GLU A 24 -18.97 37.69 9.20
CA GLU A 24 -19.97 37.36 10.24
C GLU A 24 -21.11 36.62 9.54
N GLU A 25 -21.24 35.30 9.77
CA GLU A 25 -22.49 34.53 9.81
C GLU A 25 -22.17 33.02 9.83
N ARG A 26 -21.61 32.55 10.94
CA ARG A 26 -21.74 31.14 11.33
C ARG A 26 -22.78 31.06 12.44
N ARG A 27 -24.06 30.95 12.05
CA ARG A 27 -25.12 30.55 12.98
C ARG A 27 -25.06 29.04 13.21
N VAL A 28 -24.64 28.71 14.43
CA VAL A 28 -24.90 27.46 15.12
C VAL A 28 -26.42 27.26 15.21
N MET A 29 -26.93 26.09 14.82
CA MET A 29 -28.27 25.65 15.22
C MET A 29 -28.18 24.29 15.90
N SER A 30 -28.39 24.34 17.20
CA SER A 30 -28.67 23.25 18.12
C SER A 30 -30.14 22.87 18.08
N ALA A 31 -30.39 21.55 18.11
CA ALA A 31 -31.41 20.84 18.88
C ALA A 31 -32.88 21.36 18.92
N ASP A 32 -33.74 20.59 18.23
CA ASP A 32 -34.89 19.84 18.80
C ASP A 32 -36.24 20.55 19.12
N PRO A 33 -37.35 19.82 19.35
CA PRO A 33 -38.54 19.84 18.49
C PRO A 33 -39.83 20.25 19.22
N LEU A 34 -40.95 20.35 18.48
CA LEU A 34 -42.38 20.21 18.86
C LEU A 34 -43.26 21.30 18.24
N GLY A 35 -44.41 20.89 17.67
CA GLY A 35 -45.49 21.82 17.32
C GLY A 35 -46.50 21.27 16.31
N ALA A 36 -47.46 20.50 16.82
CA ALA A 36 -48.54 19.83 16.10
C ALA A 36 -49.67 20.76 15.58
N MET A 37 -50.39 20.30 14.55
CA MET A 37 -51.85 20.45 14.35
C MET A 37 -52.30 19.35 13.34
N SER A 38 -53.49 18.77 13.29
CA SER A 38 -54.66 18.59 14.17
C SER A 38 -55.76 17.90 13.32
N THR A 39 -56.68 17.18 13.97
CA THR A 39 -57.98 16.59 13.50
C THR A 39 -57.88 15.20 12.85
N GLY A 40 -58.56 14.12 13.27
CA GLY A 40 -59.67 13.80 14.21
C GLY A 40 -60.38 12.55 13.60
N ALA A 41 -61.01 11.58 14.26
CA ALA A 41 -61.53 11.41 15.62
C ALA A 41 -61.92 9.93 15.90
N ASN A 42 -62.02 9.58 17.20
CA ASN A 42 -62.82 8.50 17.85
C ASN A 42 -62.38 7.03 17.63
N VAL A 43 -62.19 6.15 18.63
CA VAL A 43 -63.01 5.85 19.83
C VAL A 43 -62.14 5.35 21.01
N ASP A 44 -62.65 5.60 22.22
CA ASP A 44 -62.14 5.43 23.60
C ASP A 44 -61.94 3.95 24.09
N PRO A 45 -61.25 3.72 25.23
CA PRO A 45 -60.62 2.45 25.64
C PRO A 45 -61.32 1.73 26.82
N MET A 46 -60.64 0.69 27.32
CA MET A 46 -60.87 -0.13 28.53
C MET A 46 -61.73 -1.40 28.37
N THR A 47 -61.04 -2.54 28.43
CA THR A 47 -61.53 -3.70 29.18
C THR A 47 -60.35 -4.52 29.70
N THR A 48 -60.25 -4.55 31.02
CA THR A 48 -59.36 -5.37 31.84
C THR A 48 -59.91 -6.79 31.93
N ALA A 49 -59.11 -7.81 31.63
CA ALA A 49 -59.34 -9.17 32.08
C ALA A 49 -58.01 -9.89 32.35
N LYS A 50 -57.89 -10.42 33.58
CA LYS A 50 -56.82 -11.28 34.10
C LYS A 50 -57.02 -12.74 33.63
N VAL A 51 -55.97 -13.55 33.91
CA VAL A 51 -55.92 -15.03 34.08
C VAL A 51 -55.54 -15.76 32.77
N ASP A 52 -54.50 -16.60 32.61
CA ASP A 52 -53.60 -17.33 33.53
C ASP A 52 -52.23 -17.64 32.84
N LEU A 53 -51.17 -17.88 33.63
CA LEU A 53 -49.86 -18.44 33.19
C LEU A 53 -49.94 -19.98 33.02
N PRO A 54 -49.04 -20.61 32.23
CA PRO A 54 -47.83 -21.19 32.85
C PRO A 54 -46.50 -20.97 32.10
N ALA A 55 -45.44 -21.28 32.85
CA ALA A 55 -44.05 -20.84 32.84
C ALA A 55 -43.07 -21.42 31.78
N THR A 56 -41.83 -20.89 31.90
CA THR A 56 -40.48 -21.38 31.49
C THR A 56 -39.96 -20.79 30.16
N THR A 57 -38.77 -20.18 30.05
CA THR A 57 -37.62 -19.97 30.96
C THR A 57 -36.76 -18.80 30.43
N ALA A 58 -36.13 -18.10 31.38
CA ALA A 58 -35.39 -16.84 31.33
C ALA A 58 -34.41 -16.54 30.16
N GLU A 59 -34.57 -15.34 29.58
CA GLU A 59 -33.47 -14.45 29.17
C GLU A 59 -32.77 -13.88 30.41
N GLU A 60 -31.45 -13.65 30.34
CA GLU A 60 -30.79 -12.66 31.19
C GLU A 60 -29.79 -11.84 30.34
N ALA A 61 -29.99 -10.53 30.37
CA ALA A 61 -29.13 -9.52 29.76
C ALA A 61 -28.15 -8.95 30.83
N PRO A 62 -27.25 -8.00 30.51
CA PRO A 62 -25.83 -8.02 30.86
C PRO A 62 -25.50 -7.36 32.21
N THR A 63 -24.43 -7.81 32.87
CA THR A 63 -23.83 -7.11 34.02
C THR A 63 -22.40 -6.63 33.72
N LEU A 64 -22.22 -5.31 33.86
CA LEU A 64 -20.94 -4.65 34.10
C LEU A 64 -20.43 -5.05 35.49
N TYR A 65 -19.17 -5.51 35.63
CA TYR A 65 -18.42 -5.33 36.87
C TYR A 65 -16.91 -5.23 36.65
N ALA A 66 -16.35 -4.31 37.44
CA ALA A 66 -14.97 -3.87 37.48
C ALA A 66 -14.01 -4.88 38.11
N ALA A 67 -12.71 -4.62 37.88
CA ALA A 67 -11.57 -5.35 38.36
C ALA A 67 -11.50 -5.52 39.88
N THR A 68 -11.22 -6.75 40.32
CA THR A 68 -10.52 -7.04 41.58
C THR A 68 -9.56 -8.20 41.39
N ALA A 69 -8.29 -7.94 41.67
CA ALA A 69 -7.23 -8.94 41.72
C ALA A 69 -7.42 -9.87 42.92
N ALA A 70 -7.42 -11.19 42.67
CA ALA A 70 -7.11 -12.20 43.66
C ALA A 70 -6.48 -13.40 42.94
N GLY A 71 -5.25 -13.72 43.30
CA GLY A 71 -4.45 -14.74 42.63
C GLY A 71 -4.97 -16.16 42.86
N VAL A 72 -5.01 -16.92 41.77
CA VAL A 72 -4.94 -18.38 41.82
C VAL A 72 -3.89 -18.80 40.80
N ARG A 73 -2.77 -19.31 41.31
CA ARG A 73 -1.74 -19.98 40.51
C ARG A 73 -2.36 -21.22 39.88
N ALA A 74 -2.66 -21.16 38.58
CA ALA A 74 -2.90 -22.34 37.76
C ALA A 74 -1.71 -22.48 36.80
N ALA A 75 -1.03 -23.63 36.88
CA ALA A 75 0.10 -23.97 36.04
C ALA A 75 -0.30 -23.93 34.56
N SER A 76 0.35 -23.07 33.79
CA SER A 76 0.20 -23.03 32.34
C SER A 76 0.71 -24.34 31.73
N PRO A 77 -0.05 -25.04 30.86
CA PRO A 77 0.54 -26.01 29.97
C PRO A 77 1.40 -25.23 28.98
N SER A 78 2.72 -25.44 29.05
CA SER A 78 3.69 -24.98 28.08
C SER A 78 3.37 -25.61 26.72
N ALA A 79 2.52 -24.94 25.94
CA ALA A 79 2.42 -25.16 24.51
C ALA A 79 3.74 -24.70 23.90
N SER A 80 4.61 -25.67 23.60
CA SER A 80 5.78 -25.47 22.77
C SER A 80 5.32 -24.87 21.44
N ARG A 81 5.48 -23.55 21.28
CA ARG A 81 5.44 -22.88 19.98
C ARG A 81 6.40 -23.67 19.08
N ALA A 82 5.89 -24.22 17.99
CA ALA A 82 6.75 -24.80 16.96
C ALA A 82 7.56 -23.64 16.38
N THR A 83 8.75 -23.45 16.92
CA THR A 83 9.75 -22.54 16.37
C THR A 83 10.07 -23.06 14.97
N PRO A 84 9.89 -22.27 13.90
CA PRO A 84 10.61 -22.56 12.66
C PRO A 84 12.08 -22.72 13.02
N ALA A 85 12.74 -23.75 12.48
CA ALA A 85 14.13 -24.04 12.79
C ALA A 85 14.96 -22.75 12.70
N VAL A 86 15.61 -22.37 13.79
CA VAL A 86 16.64 -21.33 13.79
C VAL A 86 17.71 -21.80 12.81
N GLN A 87 17.65 -21.35 11.56
CA GLN A 87 18.76 -21.52 10.64
C GLN A 87 19.97 -20.89 11.34
N SER A 88 21.02 -21.69 11.51
CA SER A 88 22.32 -21.27 12.05
C SER A 88 22.90 -20.15 11.17
N GLY A 89 22.40 -18.93 11.37
CA GLY A 89 22.74 -17.76 10.57
C GLY A 89 24.12 -17.25 10.94
N GLY A 90 24.96 -17.03 9.92
CA GLY A 90 26.39 -16.73 10.06
C GLY A 90 26.73 -15.36 10.69
N GLY A 91 26.26 -15.08 11.90
CA GLY A 91 26.56 -13.88 12.67
C GLY A 91 26.23 -14.01 14.17
N THR A 92 26.49 -12.96 14.93
CA THR A 92 26.33 -12.93 16.38
C THR A 92 25.53 -11.71 16.83
N PHE A 93 24.60 -11.95 17.75
CA PHE A 93 23.82 -10.90 18.41
C PHE A 93 24.50 -10.38 19.67
N ALA A 94 24.33 -9.09 19.95
CA ALA A 94 24.75 -8.46 21.18
C ALA A 94 23.73 -7.38 21.59
N LYS A 95 23.88 -6.88 22.83
CA LYS A 95 23.04 -5.79 23.40
C LYS A 95 21.54 -6.07 23.29
N ASN A 96 21.10 -7.26 23.71
CA ASN A 96 19.69 -7.67 23.64
C ASN A 96 19.10 -7.51 22.23
N TYR A 97 19.78 -8.10 21.24
CA TYR A 97 19.42 -8.04 19.82
C TYR A 97 19.48 -6.63 19.18
N GLN A 98 20.01 -5.62 19.86
CA GLN A 98 20.19 -4.29 19.25
C GLN A 98 21.42 -4.20 18.33
N GLN A 99 22.29 -5.20 18.37
CA GLN A 99 23.47 -5.25 17.53
C GLN A 99 23.61 -6.65 16.92
N PHE A 100 23.92 -6.70 15.62
CA PHE A 100 24.23 -7.93 14.89
C PHE A 100 25.57 -7.75 14.18
N SER A 101 26.46 -8.75 14.26
CA SER A 101 27.76 -8.69 13.60
C SER A 101 28.12 -9.97 12.89
N TYR A 102 28.78 -9.86 11.74
CA TYR A 102 29.25 -11.00 10.97
C TYR A 102 30.49 -10.65 10.14
N THR A 103 31.07 -11.65 9.51
CA THR A 103 32.16 -11.47 8.55
C THR A 103 31.67 -11.95 7.18
N THR A 104 31.76 -11.08 6.19
CA THR A 104 31.40 -11.43 4.80
C THR A 104 32.37 -12.48 4.24
N PRO A 105 31.98 -13.23 3.19
CA PRO A 105 32.91 -14.12 2.48
C PRO A 105 34.16 -13.41 1.94
N ARG A 106 34.08 -12.09 1.74
CA ARG A 106 35.18 -11.24 1.27
C ARG A 106 36.07 -10.69 2.41
N GLY A 107 35.88 -11.16 3.64
CA GLY A 107 36.69 -10.79 4.80
C GLY A 107 36.36 -9.42 5.42
N ALA A 108 35.29 -8.74 4.97
CA ALA A 108 34.82 -7.53 5.62
C ALA A 108 34.02 -7.86 6.89
N ARG A 109 34.33 -7.18 8.00
CA ARG A 109 33.57 -7.24 9.25
C ARG A 109 32.43 -6.24 9.20
N VAL A 110 31.22 -6.74 9.42
CA VAL A 110 29.99 -5.96 9.40
C VAL A 110 29.43 -5.85 10.80
N VAL A 111 29.04 -4.64 11.19
CA VAL A 111 28.29 -4.39 12.43
C VAL A 111 27.05 -3.59 12.09
N LEU A 112 25.89 -4.20 12.32
CA LEU A 112 24.59 -3.54 12.30
C LEU A 112 24.20 -3.15 13.71
N SER A 113 23.63 -1.96 13.86
CA SER A 113 23.11 -1.47 15.13
C SER A 113 21.79 -0.75 14.94
N ILE A 114 20.86 -1.02 15.85
CA ILE A 114 19.63 -0.25 15.99
C ILE A 114 19.83 0.83 17.06
N GLN A 115 19.42 2.06 16.78
CA GLN A 115 19.44 3.18 17.68
C GLN A 115 18.01 3.59 18.02
N GLY A 116 17.73 3.82 19.30
CA GLY A 116 16.37 4.01 19.80
C GLY A 116 15.69 2.70 20.16
N ARG A 117 14.35 2.70 20.20
CA ARG A 117 13.55 1.49 20.46
C ARG A 117 13.66 0.54 19.26
N GLY A 118 13.91 -0.74 19.48
CA GLY A 118 13.91 -1.73 18.40
C GLY A 118 14.77 -2.95 18.70
N SER A 119 14.61 -3.97 17.87
CA SER A 119 15.34 -5.24 17.89
C SER A 119 15.72 -5.64 16.47
N LEU A 120 16.88 -6.27 16.30
CA LEU A 120 17.34 -6.94 15.08
C LEU A 120 17.12 -8.46 15.13
N GLU A 121 16.38 -8.96 16.12
CA GLU A 121 16.06 -10.37 16.27
C GLU A 121 15.53 -10.98 14.97
N GLY A 122 15.96 -12.22 14.70
CA GLY A 122 15.68 -12.92 13.44
C GLY A 122 16.53 -12.49 12.25
N THR A 123 17.40 -11.47 12.37
CA THR A 123 18.39 -11.14 11.34
C THR A 123 19.39 -12.28 11.17
N TYR A 124 19.71 -12.64 9.92
CA TYR A 124 20.68 -13.69 9.63
C TYR A 124 21.46 -13.41 8.34
N VAL A 125 22.50 -14.21 8.10
CA VAL A 125 23.29 -14.21 6.87
C VAL A 125 23.10 -15.56 6.21
N ASP A 126 22.76 -15.55 4.92
CA ASP A 126 22.58 -16.79 4.16
C ASP A 126 23.90 -17.43 3.75
N SER A 127 23.83 -18.59 3.10
CA SER A 127 25.00 -19.34 2.63
C SER A 127 25.84 -18.59 1.58
N SER A 128 25.26 -17.61 0.88
CA SER A 128 25.97 -16.76 -0.08
C SER A 128 26.72 -15.60 0.60
N GLY A 129 26.48 -15.38 1.90
CA GLY A 129 27.06 -14.28 2.66
C GLY A 129 26.24 -12.99 2.59
N ALA A 130 25.03 -13.04 2.03
CA ALA A 130 24.14 -11.89 1.95
C ALA A 130 23.28 -11.76 3.22
N LEU A 131 23.09 -10.51 3.65
CA LEU A 131 22.34 -10.18 4.85
C LEU A 131 20.82 -10.26 4.58
N ASN A 132 20.11 -10.95 5.47
CA ASN A 132 18.67 -10.93 5.57
C ASN A 132 18.29 -10.19 6.85
N LEU A 133 18.01 -8.89 6.71
CA LEU A 133 17.73 -8.00 7.82
C LEU A 133 16.28 -8.15 8.27
N ARG A 134 16.10 -8.46 9.55
CA ARG A 134 14.79 -8.46 10.22
C ARG A 134 14.80 -7.43 11.33
N TYR A 135 13.75 -6.62 11.41
CA TYR A 135 13.60 -5.64 12.48
C TYR A 135 12.24 -5.77 13.17
N GLY A 136 12.22 -5.51 14.47
CA GLY A 136 11.00 -5.54 15.28
C GLY A 136 11.03 -4.48 16.37
N LEU A 137 9.89 -4.30 17.04
CA LEU A 137 9.75 -3.37 18.17
C LEU A 137 10.18 -1.92 17.87
N SER A 138 10.18 -1.52 16.59
CA SER A 138 10.59 -0.19 16.14
C SER A 138 9.45 0.84 16.22
N ASN A 139 9.82 2.10 16.07
CA ASN A 139 8.91 3.23 15.95
C ASN A 139 9.48 4.29 14.98
N SER A 140 8.79 5.43 14.87
CA SER A 140 9.13 6.53 13.96
C SER A 140 10.49 7.19 14.24
N TYR A 141 11.10 6.92 15.40
CA TYR A 141 12.41 7.44 15.81
C TYR A 141 13.53 6.41 15.69
N THR A 142 13.20 5.15 15.42
CA THR A 142 14.16 4.06 15.30
C THR A 142 15.05 4.24 14.08
N LYS A 143 16.34 4.00 14.26
CA LYS A 143 17.34 4.08 13.19
C LYS A 143 18.14 2.79 13.13
N ILE A 144 18.24 2.21 11.94
CA ILE A 144 19.18 1.12 11.67
C ILE A 144 20.35 1.70 10.89
N VAL A 145 21.55 1.49 11.42
CA VAL A 145 22.81 1.89 10.78
C VAL A 145 23.74 0.71 10.73
N ALA A 146 24.54 0.64 9.68
CA ALA A 146 25.56 -0.38 9.52
C ALA A 146 26.93 0.23 9.24
N ASN A 147 27.95 -0.48 9.67
CA ASN A 147 29.35 -0.16 9.41
C ASN A 147 30.05 -1.41 8.89
N VAL A 148 30.65 -1.29 7.72
CA VAL A 148 31.42 -2.35 7.06
C VAL A 148 32.89 -1.94 7.04
N GLN A 149 33.75 -2.75 7.66
CA GLN A 149 35.18 -2.49 7.80
C GLN A 149 36.00 -3.67 7.27
N GLY A 150 37.11 -3.38 6.59
CA GLY A 150 37.94 -4.41 5.95
C GLY A 150 37.33 -4.92 4.63
N GLY A 151 38.01 -5.89 4.00
CA GLY A 151 37.66 -6.35 2.65
C GLY A 151 37.64 -5.19 1.64
N ASN A 152 36.60 -5.13 0.81
CA ASN A 152 36.34 -4.03 -0.12
C ASN A 152 35.43 -2.92 0.46
N GLY A 153 35.15 -2.97 1.77
CA GLY A 153 34.25 -2.01 2.44
C GLY A 153 32.78 -2.14 2.05
N ARG A 154 32.36 -3.30 1.48
CA ARG A 154 31.01 -3.57 1.00
C ARG A 154 30.45 -4.86 1.56
N ALA A 155 29.12 -4.94 1.60
CA ALA A 155 28.40 -6.13 2.01
C ALA A 155 27.16 -6.35 1.12
N ASP A 156 26.76 -7.61 0.97
CA ASP A 156 25.63 -7.99 0.13
C ASP A 156 24.35 -8.00 1.01
N LEU A 157 23.25 -7.48 0.48
CA LEU A 157 21.94 -7.41 1.13
C LEU A 157 20.93 -8.20 0.29
N ALA A 158 20.33 -9.23 0.88
CA ALA A 158 19.30 -10.05 0.24
C ALA A 158 17.90 -9.50 0.53
N SER A 159 17.62 -9.20 1.80
CA SER A 159 16.31 -8.72 2.19
C SER A 159 16.28 -7.77 3.37
N VAL A 160 15.22 -6.96 3.43
CA VAL A 160 14.82 -6.17 4.61
C VAL A 160 13.32 -6.31 4.84
N PHE A 161 12.95 -6.84 6.00
CA PHE A 161 11.56 -7.04 6.41
C PHE A 161 11.38 -6.76 7.89
N SER A 162 10.14 -6.52 8.32
CA SER A 162 9.83 -6.67 9.74
C SER A 162 9.92 -8.14 10.15
N LEU A 163 10.18 -8.40 11.43
CA LEU A 163 10.21 -9.75 11.99
C LEU A 163 8.82 -10.40 11.88
N THR A 164 7.76 -9.67 12.22
CA THR A 164 6.38 -10.18 12.20
C THR A 164 5.94 -10.56 10.79
N GLN A 165 6.27 -9.75 9.78
CA GLN A 165 6.00 -10.06 8.38
C GLN A 165 6.75 -11.32 7.92
N ALA A 166 7.98 -11.52 8.40
CA ALA A 166 8.77 -12.71 8.11
C ALA A 166 8.15 -13.98 8.69
N GLU A 167 7.76 -13.92 9.96
CA GLU A 167 7.21 -15.05 10.71
C GLU A 167 5.81 -15.45 10.21
N ALA A 168 5.01 -14.47 9.75
CA ALA A 168 3.68 -14.70 9.20
C ALA A 168 3.68 -15.24 7.76
N GLY A 169 4.84 -15.38 7.12
CA GLY A 169 4.93 -15.77 5.69
C GLY A 169 4.41 -14.68 4.75
N ALA A 170 4.30 -13.44 5.22
CA ALA A 170 3.71 -12.32 4.50
C ALA A 170 4.76 -11.43 3.79
N GLN A 171 5.93 -11.98 3.44
CA GLN A 171 7.05 -11.20 2.85
C GLN A 171 6.69 -10.54 1.52
N ASN A 172 5.69 -11.04 0.80
CA ASN A 172 5.20 -10.44 -0.44
C ASN A 172 4.06 -9.44 -0.21
N SER A 173 3.50 -9.34 1.01
CA SER A 173 2.42 -8.41 1.32
C SER A 173 2.92 -6.98 1.28
N VAL A 174 2.20 -6.13 0.54
CA VAL A 174 2.56 -4.71 0.35
C VAL A 174 1.56 -3.79 1.07
N SER A 175 0.75 -4.34 1.97
CA SER A 175 -0.26 -3.61 2.74
C SER A 175 0.31 -2.82 3.93
N GLY A 176 1.46 -3.25 4.46
CA GLY A 176 2.08 -2.68 5.66
C GLY A 176 1.41 -3.08 6.99
N VAL A 177 0.29 -3.82 6.96
CA VAL A 177 -0.45 -4.23 8.16
C VAL A 177 0.37 -5.20 9.00
N GLY A 178 0.36 -5.01 10.32
CA GLY A 178 1.06 -5.88 11.28
C GLY A 178 2.58 -5.69 11.33
N SER A 179 3.14 -4.73 10.59
CA SER A 179 4.56 -4.36 10.65
C SER A 179 4.77 -3.07 11.43
N PRO A 180 5.84 -2.95 12.25
CA PRO A 180 6.16 -1.70 12.93
C PRO A 180 6.77 -0.69 11.95
N VAL A 181 6.50 0.60 12.18
CA VAL A 181 7.13 1.69 11.43
C VAL A 181 8.62 1.83 11.79
N ILE A 182 9.41 2.46 10.93
CA ILE A 182 10.84 2.70 11.17
C ILE A 182 11.27 4.09 10.67
N GLY A 183 11.99 4.86 11.49
CA GLY A 183 12.45 6.19 11.10
C GLY A 183 13.47 6.17 9.96
N MET A 184 14.50 5.30 10.05
CA MET A 184 15.57 5.25 9.06
C MET A 184 16.21 3.86 8.95
N ILE A 185 16.52 3.47 7.72
CA ILE A 185 17.42 2.37 7.39
C ILE A 185 18.57 2.94 6.54
N ASN A 186 19.77 2.98 7.09
CA ASN A 186 20.96 3.51 6.43
C ASN A 186 22.02 2.42 6.26
N LEU A 187 22.09 1.87 5.05
CA LEU A 187 22.96 0.79 4.62
C LEU A 187 23.78 1.22 3.38
N ARG A 188 24.39 2.41 3.43
CA ARG A 188 25.14 3.02 2.30
C ARG A 188 26.40 2.25 1.85
N GLN A 189 26.77 1.18 2.55
CA GLN A 189 27.84 0.25 2.19
C GLN A 189 27.30 -1.09 1.66
N PHE A 190 25.99 -1.21 1.46
CA PHE A 190 25.34 -2.46 1.06
C PHE A 190 24.80 -2.42 -0.36
N ASP A 191 24.92 -3.58 -1.00
CA ASP A 191 24.43 -3.86 -2.33
C ASP A 191 23.21 -4.75 -2.23
N LEU A 192 22.04 -4.21 -2.60
CA LEU A 192 20.85 -5.03 -2.78
C LEU A 192 21.09 -5.93 -4.00
N ILE A 193 21.24 -7.23 -3.74
CA ILE A 193 21.62 -8.23 -4.73
C ILE A 193 20.51 -8.44 -5.77
N PRO A 194 20.79 -9.09 -6.91
CA PRO A 194 19.75 -9.40 -7.88
C PRO A 194 18.58 -10.18 -7.26
N GLY A 195 17.35 -9.74 -7.53
CA GLY A 195 16.15 -10.31 -6.89
C GLY A 195 15.96 -9.90 -5.41
N GLY A 196 16.78 -8.99 -4.88
CA GLY A 196 16.75 -8.54 -3.50
C GLY A 196 15.51 -7.71 -3.17
N THR A 197 15.10 -7.71 -1.91
CA THR A 197 13.78 -7.16 -1.50
C THR A 197 13.87 -6.26 -0.29
N ILE A 198 13.22 -5.10 -0.32
CA ILE A 198 13.04 -4.23 0.84
C ILE A 198 11.57 -3.93 0.96
N ASN A 199 10.99 -4.25 2.11
CA ASN A 199 9.62 -3.90 2.42
C ASN A 199 9.55 -3.16 3.75
N ALA A 200 9.17 -1.88 3.66
CA ALA A 200 8.88 -0.99 4.77
C ALA A 200 7.53 -0.29 4.55
N GLU A 201 6.55 -1.04 4.06
CA GLU A 201 5.18 -0.56 3.78
C GLU A 201 4.40 -0.17 5.03
N ALA A 202 4.89 -0.46 6.23
CA ALA A 202 4.32 0.10 7.46
C ALA A 202 4.56 1.61 7.58
N GLY A 203 5.68 2.11 7.06
CA GLY A 203 6.09 3.50 7.18
C GLY A 203 7.59 3.66 7.39
N ILE A 204 8.24 4.47 6.55
CA ILE A 204 9.66 4.80 6.62
C ILE A 204 9.93 6.28 6.31
N GLY A 205 10.90 6.87 7.02
CA GLY A 205 11.37 8.23 6.73
C GLY A 205 12.54 8.26 5.74
N VAL A 206 13.56 7.41 5.96
CA VAL A 206 14.80 7.44 5.18
C VAL A 206 15.28 6.04 4.82
N LEU A 207 15.59 5.84 3.53
CA LEU A 207 16.27 4.65 3.01
C LEU A 207 17.59 5.05 2.33
N GLY A 208 18.70 4.47 2.79
CA GLY A 208 20.03 4.63 2.20
C GLY A 208 20.62 3.29 1.78
N LEU A 209 21.00 3.15 0.52
CA LEU A 209 21.73 1.99 -0.04
C LEU A 209 22.93 2.46 -0.86
N ARG A 210 23.90 1.57 -1.09
CA ARG A 210 24.93 1.80 -2.10
C ARG A 210 24.36 1.55 -3.49
N SER A 211 23.89 0.33 -3.74
CA SER A 211 23.31 -0.01 -5.04
C SER A 211 22.14 -0.98 -4.94
N ALA A 212 21.33 -1.01 -6.00
CA ALA A 212 20.30 -2.01 -6.23
C ALA A 212 20.47 -2.64 -7.62
N ALA A 213 20.47 -3.96 -7.67
CA ALA A 213 20.70 -4.75 -8.88
C ALA A 213 19.40 -5.28 -9.51
N ALA A 214 19.49 -5.79 -10.73
CA ALA A 214 18.35 -6.24 -11.52
C ALA A 214 17.40 -7.19 -10.78
N GLY A 215 16.10 -7.01 -11.01
CA GLY A 215 15.04 -7.75 -10.34
C GLY A 215 14.85 -7.38 -8.86
N SER A 216 15.52 -6.32 -8.37
CA SER A 216 15.30 -5.85 -7.00
C SER A 216 13.96 -5.13 -6.85
N GLN A 217 13.37 -5.24 -5.67
CA GLN A 217 12.08 -4.63 -5.34
C GLN A 217 12.16 -3.88 -4.01
N ILE A 218 11.81 -2.60 -4.03
CA ILE A 218 11.84 -1.69 -2.88
C ILE A 218 10.43 -1.11 -2.72
N GLN A 219 9.80 -1.40 -1.58
CA GLN A 219 8.42 -1.02 -1.27
C GLN A 219 8.39 -0.24 0.03
N LEU A 220 7.91 1.00 -0.04
CA LEU A 220 8.01 1.96 1.04
C LEU A 220 6.69 2.69 1.23
N ARG A 221 6.32 2.95 2.47
CA ARG A 221 5.24 3.89 2.79
C ARG A 221 5.80 5.12 3.47
N GLU A 222 5.27 6.29 3.15
CA GLU A 222 5.57 7.52 3.88
C GLU A 222 5.21 7.37 5.35
N LEU A 223 6.15 7.73 6.21
CA LEU A 223 5.92 7.80 7.64
C LEU A 223 5.10 9.06 8.00
N THR A 224 3.80 8.87 8.22
CA THR A 224 2.86 9.95 8.57
C THR A 224 2.88 10.28 10.07
N GLY A 225 2.51 11.51 10.44
CA GLY A 225 2.37 11.92 11.85
C GLY A 225 3.66 12.36 12.54
N LEU A 226 4.76 12.55 11.80
CA LEU A 226 5.90 13.30 12.32
C LEU A 226 5.54 14.80 12.28
N GLU A 227 5.51 15.48 13.43
CA GLU A 227 5.26 16.93 13.53
C GLU A 227 6.08 17.72 12.50
N ASP A 228 5.55 18.84 12.02
CA ASP A 228 6.17 19.65 10.98
C ASP A 228 7.64 19.97 11.32
N ALA A 229 8.57 19.86 10.36
CA ALA A 229 10.01 19.98 10.63
C ALA A 229 10.39 21.32 11.29
N SER A 230 9.55 22.35 11.10
CA SER A 230 9.62 23.69 11.67
C SER A 230 9.22 23.79 13.15
N GLN A 231 8.48 22.81 13.70
CA GLN A 231 8.01 22.81 15.09
C GLN A 231 8.83 21.90 16.01
N ARG A 232 9.79 21.17 15.44
CA ARG A 232 10.69 20.29 16.17
C ARG A 232 11.76 21.15 16.87
N TYR A 233 11.54 21.47 18.14
CA TYR A 233 12.55 21.97 19.08
C TYR A 233 12.61 21.00 20.27
N ASP A 234 13.80 20.63 20.73
CA ASP A 234 13.92 19.98 22.04
C ASP A 234 13.63 20.99 23.17
N ALA A 235 13.43 20.52 24.40
CA ALA A 235 13.17 21.36 25.58
C ALA A 235 14.31 22.36 25.92
N ARG A 236 15.38 22.40 25.12
CA ARG A 236 16.53 23.31 25.24
C ARG A 236 16.65 24.26 24.03
N GLY A 237 15.67 24.27 23.12
CA GLY A 237 15.65 25.16 21.96
C GLY A 237 16.57 24.73 20.81
N ASN A 238 17.09 23.50 20.81
CA ASN A 238 17.86 22.97 19.68
C ASN A 238 16.93 22.22 18.71
N SER A 239 17.11 22.45 17.41
CA SER A 239 16.45 21.67 16.35
C SER A 239 16.87 20.20 16.46
N PRO A 240 15.93 19.23 16.53
CA PRO A 240 16.26 17.82 16.58
C PRO A 240 17.10 17.39 15.39
N THR A 241 18.05 16.52 15.71
CA THR A 241 19.11 15.91 14.91
C THR A 241 18.62 15.09 13.70
N TYR A 242 17.36 15.25 13.28
CA TYR A 242 16.84 14.73 12.00
C TYR A 242 17.52 15.43 10.82
N ASN A 243 17.78 16.74 10.91
CA ASN A 243 18.42 17.53 9.85
C ASN A 243 19.94 17.24 9.70
N ALA A 244 20.66 16.93 10.77
CA ALA A 244 22.08 16.57 10.68
C ALA A 244 22.30 15.17 10.07
N SER A 245 21.31 14.27 10.21
CA SER A 245 21.30 12.97 9.53
C SER A 245 21.13 13.16 8.01
N LEU A 246 20.29 14.11 7.60
CA LEU A 246 20.14 14.53 6.20
C LEU A 246 21.43 15.21 5.68
N ALA A 247 22.14 15.99 6.49
CA ALA A 247 23.40 16.63 6.06
C ALA A 247 24.49 15.60 5.66
N ASN A 248 24.58 14.46 6.36
CA ASN A 248 25.47 13.36 5.98
C ASN A 248 24.98 12.56 4.76
N ILE A 249 23.68 12.64 4.43
CA ILE A 249 23.07 12.06 3.24
C ILE A 249 23.19 13.01 2.02
N ILE A 250 23.27 14.32 2.26
CA ILE A 250 23.38 15.38 1.25
C ILE A 250 24.82 15.53 0.71
N ALA A 251 25.85 15.12 1.47
CA ALA A 251 27.24 15.18 1.04
C ALA A 251 27.59 14.04 0.06
N THR A 252 27.27 14.22 -1.22
CA THR A 252 28.00 13.57 -2.32
C THR A 252 28.97 14.60 -2.86
N ASP A 253 30.27 14.35 -2.66
CA ASP A 253 31.46 15.11 -3.09
C ASP A 253 31.20 16.47 -3.77
N THR A 254 31.28 17.54 -2.98
CA THR A 254 31.73 18.83 -3.49
C THR A 254 32.67 19.43 -2.45
N SER A 255 33.97 19.34 -2.74
CA SER A 255 35.03 20.00 -1.99
C SER A 255 34.87 21.52 -2.10
N THR A 256 34.16 22.12 -1.14
CA THR A 256 34.33 23.55 -0.84
C THR A 256 34.24 23.75 0.67
N SER A 257 35.38 23.99 1.29
CA SER A 257 35.52 24.36 2.70
C SER A 257 34.94 25.74 2.95
N SER A 258 33.86 25.82 3.73
CA SER A 258 33.44 27.07 4.39
C SER A 258 33.24 26.81 5.88
N SER A 259 34.26 27.18 6.66
CA SER A 259 34.22 27.26 8.12
C SER A 259 33.50 28.54 8.55
N SER A 260 32.35 28.43 9.21
CA SER A 260 31.75 29.55 9.95
C SER A 260 31.82 29.26 11.45
N SER A 261 32.68 30.01 12.14
CA SER A 261 32.86 30.04 13.59
C SER A 261 31.67 30.70 14.29
N SER A 262 31.02 30.02 15.23
CA SER A 262 30.04 30.62 16.13
C SER A 262 30.71 31.11 17.43
N SER A 263 30.66 32.42 17.65
CA SER A 263 31.06 33.09 18.89
C SER A 263 29.91 33.09 19.89
N SER A 264 30.20 32.69 21.13
CA SER A 264 29.34 32.79 22.31
C SER A 264 28.99 34.24 22.65
N THR A 265 27.71 34.55 22.88
CA THR A 265 27.33 35.74 23.69
C THR A 265 26.14 35.41 24.61
N SER A 266 26.26 35.86 25.84
CA SER A 266 25.41 35.65 27.01
C SER A 266 23.95 36.09 26.81
N GLY A 267 23.02 35.37 27.45
CA GLY A 267 21.58 35.46 27.21
C GLY A 267 20.84 36.61 27.92
N ASN A 268 19.77 37.07 27.27
CA ASN A 268 18.65 37.78 27.90
C ASN A 268 17.48 36.80 28.04
N THR A 269 16.94 36.64 29.25
CA THR A 269 15.82 35.73 29.52
C THR A 269 14.50 36.44 29.25
N VAL A 270 13.66 35.88 28.38
CA VAL A 270 12.28 36.33 28.15
C VAL A 270 11.36 35.51 29.06
N ILE A 271 10.58 36.18 29.92
CA ILE A 271 9.55 35.53 30.74
C ILE A 271 8.19 35.89 30.16
N THR A 272 7.42 34.88 29.76
CA THR A 272 6.03 35.00 29.32
C THR A 272 5.09 34.60 30.45
N ASP A 273 4.19 35.50 30.86
CA ASP A 273 3.09 35.20 31.78
C ASP A 273 1.79 34.88 31.00
N VAL A 274 0.81 34.32 31.71
CA VAL A 274 -0.47 33.70 31.26
C VAL A 274 -1.34 34.59 30.36
N PHE A 275 -1.02 35.87 30.19
CA PHE A 275 -1.73 36.81 29.31
C PHE A 275 -0.95 37.25 28.04
N LEU A 276 0.15 36.57 27.68
CA LEU A 276 0.93 36.78 26.44
C LEU A 276 1.53 38.19 26.23
N VAL A 277 1.68 39.00 27.27
CA VAL A 277 2.46 40.25 27.18
C VAL A 277 3.95 39.92 27.40
N GLN A 278 4.77 40.14 26.39
CA GLN A 278 6.23 39.97 26.49
C GLN A 278 6.88 41.24 27.03
N THR A 279 7.56 41.15 28.17
CA THR A 279 8.40 42.21 28.72
C THR A 279 9.81 41.70 29.02
N LEU A 280 10.83 42.46 28.63
CA LEU A 280 12.22 42.20 29.00
C LEU A 280 12.48 42.74 30.41
N ALA A 281 12.93 41.87 31.32
CA ALA A 281 13.50 42.28 32.62
C ALA A 281 15.01 42.02 32.59
N GLY A 282 15.81 43.03 32.97
CA GLY A 282 17.22 42.83 33.28
C GLY A 282 17.36 41.95 34.54
N GLY A 283 18.45 41.22 34.67
CA GLY A 283 18.69 40.22 35.73
C GLY A 283 18.56 40.72 37.18
N ASP A 284 18.47 42.04 37.39
CA ASP A 284 18.41 42.69 38.70
C ASP A 284 17.04 43.33 39.02
N GLY A 285 16.05 43.19 38.14
CA GLY A 285 14.67 43.64 38.37
C GLY A 285 14.37 45.14 38.14
N GLU A 286 15.29 45.90 37.52
CA GLU A 286 15.06 47.31 37.17
C GLU A 286 14.41 47.47 35.77
N PHE A 287 13.38 48.32 35.67
CA PHE A 287 12.69 48.63 34.42
C PHE A 287 13.38 49.80 33.69
N LEU A 288 13.99 49.54 32.53
CA LEU A 288 14.45 50.60 31.63
C LEU A 288 13.27 51.11 30.78
N SER A 289 12.86 52.35 31.03
CA SER A 289 11.84 53.04 30.24
C SER A 289 12.41 53.53 28.89
N ALA A 290 11.71 53.15 27.81
CA ALA A 290 11.64 53.81 26.51
C ALA A 290 12.95 54.25 25.83
N GLY A 291 13.76 53.27 25.40
CA GLY A 291 14.64 53.41 24.23
C GLY A 291 13.98 52.72 23.04
N ASN A 292 13.88 53.41 21.90
CA ASN A 292 13.25 52.95 20.67
C ASN A 292 13.59 51.47 20.38
N ILE A 293 12.61 50.56 20.50
CA ILE A 293 12.75 49.19 19.99
C ILE A 293 12.76 49.32 18.48
N VAL A 294 13.95 49.50 17.93
CA VAL A 294 14.17 49.31 16.50
C VAL A 294 13.94 47.83 16.27
N LEU A 295 12.75 47.49 15.78
CA LEU A 295 12.56 46.24 15.05
C LEU A 295 13.55 46.29 13.89
N GLN A 296 14.75 45.73 14.08
CA GLN A 296 15.51 45.23 12.94
C GLN A 296 14.64 44.14 12.34
N SER A 297 13.76 44.50 11.40
CA SER A 297 13.35 43.51 10.42
C SER A 297 14.62 43.18 9.67
N THR A 298 15.26 42.06 10.04
CA THR A 298 16.07 41.36 9.08
C THR A 298 15.10 40.98 7.97
N ASN A 299 15.03 41.82 6.93
CA ASN A 299 14.54 41.46 5.61
C ASN A 299 15.52 40.43 5.01
N GLY A 300 15.82 39.36 5.76
CA GLY A 300 16.31 38.14 5.16
C GLY A 300 15.15 37.62 4.33
N ASP A 301 15.43 37.29 3.07
CA ASP A 301 14.55 36.44 2.28
C ASP A 301 14.00 35.36 3.22
N PRO A 302 12.67 35.14 3.29
CA PRO A 302 12.18 33.95 3.97
C PRO A 302 12.93 32.80 3.31
N GLY A 303 13.80 32.14 4.09
CA GLY A 303 14.64 31.07 3.57
C GLY A 303 13.77 30.09 2.80
N LEU A 304 14.36 29.39 1.82
CA LEU A 304 13.65 28.39 1.02
C LEU A 304 12.69 27.60 1.92
N PRO A 305 11.39 27.52 1.58
CA PRO A 305 10.42 26.85 2.43
C PRO A 305 10.94 25.44 2.76
N PRO A 306 10.75 24.96 3.99
CA PRO A 306 11.20 23.62 4.36
C PRO A 306 10.64 22.61 3.35
N PRO A 307 11.46 21.66 2.87
CA PRO A 307 10.99 20.68 1.92
C PRO A 307 9.79 19.92 2.51
N PRO A 308 8.81 19.53 1.68
CA PRO A 308 7.66 18.77 2.16
C PRO A 308 8.10 17.52 2.93
N PRO A 309 7.39 17.13 4.00
CA PRO A 309 7.60 15.83 4.62
C PRO A 309 7.43 14.72 3.58
N GLY A 310 8.19 13.65 3.72
CA GLY A 310 8.15 12.52 2.81
C GLY A 310 9.34 11.58 2.98
N VAL A 311 9.36 10.52 2.18
CA VAL A 311 10.45 9.53 2.17
C VAL A 311 11.68 10.14 1.48
N VAL A 312 12.85 9.97 2.10
CA VAL A 312 14.14 10.27 1.47
C VAL A 312 14.83 8.98 1.06
N ILE A 313 15.07 8.84 -0.24
CA ILE A 313 15.67 7.66 -0.85
C ILE A 313 17.04 8.05 -1.42
N THR A 314 18.09 7.36 -0.99
CA THR A 314 19.44 7.57 -1.52
C THR A 314 20.06 6.25 -1.94
N ILE A 315 20.17 6.04 -3.24
CA ILE A 315 20.76 4.84 -3.85
C ILE A 315 21.78 5.34 -4.86
N ASP A 316 23.06 5.07 -4.65
CA ASP A 316 24.12 5.63 -5.47
C ASP A 316 24.12 5.07 -6.91
N LYS A 317 23.95 3.75 -7.05
CA LYS A 317 23.84 3.07 -8.35
C LYS A 317 22.59 2.18 -8.42
N ILE A 318 21.77 2.38 -9.45
CA ILE A 318 20.67 1.47 -9.81
C ILE A 318 21.05 0.79 -11.12
N ASP A 319 20.94 -0.53 -11.15
CA ASP A 319 21.47 -1.39 -12.22
C ASP A 319 20.44 -2.49 -12.55
N GLY A 320 19.38 -2.10 -13.26
CA GLY A 320 18.36 -2.99 -13.81
C GLY A 320 18.79 -3.62 -15.13
N ASP A 321 18.12 -4.71 -15.50
CA ASP A 321 18.33 -5.45 -16.75
C ASP A 321 17.01 -5.51 -17.52
N LEU A 322 16.61 -4.36 -18.07
CA LEU A 322 15.38 -4.22 -18.85
C LEU A 322 15.68 -4.34 -20.34
N ALA A 323 15.01 -5.28 -21.01
CA ALA A 323 15.07 -5.41 -22.46
C ALA A 323 14.38 -4.23 -23.17
N THR A 324 13.29 -3.75 -22.59
CA THR A 324 12.49 -2.61 -23.06
C THR A 324 12.01 -1.80 -21.87
N VAL A 325 11.86 -0.49 -22.03
CA VAL A 325 11.35 0.40 -20.97
C VAL A 325 9.85 0.15 -20.79
N PRO A 326 9.39 -0.22 -19.58
CA PRO A 326 7.97 -0.45 -19.29
C PRO A 326 7.09 0.78 -19.49
N ASP A 327 5.94 0.64 -20.14
CA ASP A 327 4.88 1.65 -20.12
C ASP A 327 3.83 1.30 -19.07
N LEU A 328 3.84 2.05 -17.96
CA LEU A 328 2.93 1.79 -16.86
C LEU A 328 1.45 2.11 -17.18
N GLN A 329 1.13 2.71 -18.34
CA GLN A 329 -0.26 2.94 -18.76
C GLN A 329 -0.79 1.87 -19.71
N THR A 330 0.06 1.21 -20.50
CA THR A 330 -0.40 0.29 -21.57
C THR A 330 0.05 -1.15 -21.42
N ASP A 331 0.90 -1.45 -20.42
CA ASP A 331 1.41 -2.79 -20.20
C ASP A 331 0.72 -3.68 -19.12
N PRO A 332 -0.33 -3.28 -18.37
CA PRO A 332 -0.98 -4.23 -17.47
C PRO A 332 -1.63 -5.38 -18.25
N ARG A 333 -1.55 -6.58 -17.67
CA ARG A 333 -2.14 -7.81 -18.18
C ARG A 333 -3.15 -8.38 -17.21
N ILE A 334 -4.25 -8.93 -17.72
CA ILE A 334 -5.23 -9.74 -16.96
C ILE A 334 -5.52 -11.04 -17.70
N PHE A 335 -6.03 -12.03 -17.00
CA PHE A 335 -6.58 -13.24 -17.60
C PHE A 335 -8.10 -13.23 -17.58
N GLY A 336 -8.70 -13.86 -18.58
CA GLY A 336 -10.14 -14.13 -18.62
C GLY A 336 -10.42 -15.53 -19.14
N TYR A 337 -11.48 -16.16 -18.64
CA TYR A 337 -11.92 -17.47 -19.08
C TYR A 337 -13.11 -17.36 -20.04
N ASP A 338 -12.98 -17.97 -21.21
CA ASP A 338 -14.06 -18.09 -22.19
C ASP A 338 -14.68 -19.48 -22.12
N PRO A 339 -15.91 -19.61 -21.59
CA PRO A 339 -16.61 -20.89 -21.49
C PRO A 339 -17.05 -21.45 -22.85
N THR A 340 -17.19 -20.60 -23.88
CA THR A 340 -17.60 -21.04 -25.23
C THR A 340 -16.50 -21.85 -25.90
N THR A 341 -15.25 -21.41 -25.72
CA THR A 341 -14.08 -22.11 -26.31
C THR A 341 -13.35 -23.00 -25.30
N GLY A 342 -13.67 -22.89 -24.01
CA GLY A 342 -13.00 -23.60 -22.93
C GLY A 342 -11.55 -23.17 -22.75
N ARG A 343 -11.26 -21.88 -22.93
CA ARG A 343 -9.89 -21.36 -22.95
C ARG A 343 -9.69 -20.21 -21.98
N VAL A 344 -8.52 -20.18 -21.35
CA VAL A 344 -8.01 -19.00 -20.63
C VAL A 344 -7.18 -18.17 -21.60
N LEU A 345 -7.53 -16.89 -21.68
CA LEU A 345 -6.91 -15.89 -22.54
C LEU A 345 -6.22 -14.84 -21.69
N ARG A 346 -5.11 -14.30 -22.18
CA ARG A 346 -4.47 -13.11 -21.59
C ARG A 346 -4.86 -11.88 -22.40
N PHE A 347 -5.18 -10.80 -21.72
CA PHE A 347 -5.49 -9.51 -22.31
C PHE A 347 -4.41 -8.49 -21.94
N GLN A 348 -4.01 -7.68 -22.90
CA GLN A 348 -3.25 -6.45 -22.68
C GLN A 348 -4.21 -5.28 -22.57
N LEU A 349 -4.01 -4.43 -21.57
CA LEU A 349 -4.89 -3.30 -21.27
C LEU A 349 -4.21 -1.97 -21.62
N ASP A 350 -4.94 -1.08 -22.28
CA ASP A 350 -4.59 0.33 -22.44
C ASP A 350 -5.44 1.17 -21.48
N LEU A 351 -4.80 1.65 -20.41
CA LEU A 351 -5.47 2.45 -19.39
C LEU A 351 -5.70 3.91 -19.83
N ASN A 352 -5.03 4.39 -20.88
CA ASN A 352 -5.25 5.74 -21.39
C ASN A 352 -6.55 5.83 -22.17
N ASP A 353 -6.78 4.83 -23.03
CA ASP A 353 -7.95 4.79 -23.91
C ASP A 353 -9.12 3.99 -23.31
N GLY A 354 -8.88 3.23 -22.23
CA GLY A 354 -9.90 2.39 -21.62
C GLY A 354 -10.26 1.19 -22.51
N GLU A 355 -9.25 0.64 -23.19
CA GLU A 355 -9.39 -0.48 -24.12
C GLU A 355 -8.54 -1.67 -23.67
N GLY A 356 -8.85 -2.85 -24.17
CA GLY A 356 -8.00 -4.03 -23.99
C GLY A 356 -8.16 -5.00 -25.13
N ALA A 357 -7.11 -5.73 -25.46
CA ALA A 357 -7.10 -6.70 -26.56
C ALA A 357 -6.42 -7.99 -26.14
N VAL A 358 -6.72 -9.09 -26.83
CA VAL A 358 -6.05 -10.37 -26.58
C VAL A 358 -4.55 -10.21 -26.83
N ASP A 359 -3.75 -10.61 -25.86
CA ASP A 359 -2.28 -10.58 -25.94
C ASP A 359 -1.80 -11.71 -26.85
N GLY A 360 -1.48 -11.36 -28.11
CA GLY A 360 -1.01 -12.30 -29.12
C GLY A 360 0.33 -12.98 -28.81
N THR A 361 1.07 -12.51 -27.78
CA THR A 361 2.32 -13.15 -27.34
C THR A 361 2.09 -14.32 -26.38
N PHE A 362 0.85 -14.49 -25.90
CA PHE A 362 0.46 -15.56 -24.99
C PHE A 362 -0.35 -16.64 -25.72
N ALA A 363 0.08 -17.90 -25.61
CA ALA A 363 -0.70 -19.01 -26.12
C ALA A 363 -1.91 -19.28 -25.20
N PRO A 364 -3.15 -19.32 -25.72
CA PRO A 364 -4.32 -19.65 -24.92
C PRO A 364 -4.20 -21.01 -24.23
N ILE A 365 -4.58 -21.09 -22.96
CA ILE A 365 -4.56 -22.33 -22.18
C ILE A 365 -5.92 -23.02 -22.34
N SER A 366 -5.93 -24.30 -22.73
CA SER A 366 -7.16 -25.08 -22.83
C SER A 366 -7.51 -25.70 -21.47
N VAL A 367 -8.73 -25.49 -20.99
CA VAL A 367 -9.23 -26.06 -19.75
C VAL A 367 -9.94 -27.39 -20.03
N PRO A 368 -9.48 -28.51 -19.43
CA PRO A 368 -10.11 -29.81 -19.65
C PRO A 368 -11.60 -29.81 -19.33
N GLY A 369 -12.41 -30.38 -20.23
CA GLY A 369 -13.86 -30.50 -20.05
C GLY A 369 -14.66 -29.23 -20.34
N SER A 370 -13.99 -28.09 -20.56
CA SER A 370 -14.62 -26.79 -20.87
C SER A 370 -15.80 -26.46 -19.93
N PRO A 371 -15.57 -26.46 -18.60
CA PRO A 371 -16.62 -26.17 -17.63
C PRO A 371 -17.21 -24.78 -17.86
N ALA A 372 -18.47 -24.56 -17.46
CA ALA A 372 -19.11 -23.25 -17.56
C ALA A 372 -18.40 -22.21 -16.69
N ASP A 373 -17.95 -22.64 -15.51
CA ASP A 373 -17.32 -21.78 -14.50
C ASP A 373 -15.93 -22.29 -14.12
N VAL A 374 -15.00 -21.34 -14.02
CA VAL A 374 -13.61 -21.56 -13.63
C VAL A 374 -13.18 -20.39 -12.78
N GLY A 375 -12.56 -20.66 -11.63
CA GLY A 375 -11.90 -19.64 -10.84
C GLY A 375 -10.54 -19.27 -11.44
N LEU A 376 -10.31 -17.99 -11.73
CA LEU A 376 -9.03 -17.46 -12.17
C LEU A 376 -8.40 -16.56 -11.12
N SER A 377 -7.12 -16.79 -10.82
CA SER A 377 -6.39 -15.95 -9.86
C SER A 377 -4.89 -15.92 -10.14
N LEU A 378 -4.23 -14.86 -9.70
CA LEU A 378 -2.77 -14.76 -9.66
C LEU A 378 -2.22 -15.03 -8.26
N GLY A 379 -1.69 -16.24 -8.08
CA GLY A 379 -1.05 -16.68 -6.84
C GLY A 379 0.46 -16.55 -6.83
N ARG A 380 1.09 -16.99 -5.74
CA ARG A 380 2.55 -17.07 -5.59
C ARG A 380 2.98 -18.50 -5.26
N ASP A 381 3.90 -19.03 -6.05
CA ASP A 381 4.61 -20.28 -5.75
C ASP A 381 6.09 -19.99 -5.46
N GLY A 382 6.52 -20.05 -4.20
CA GLY A 382 7.90 -19.76 -3.81
C GLY A 382 8.35 -18.34 -4.19
N GLY A 383 7.39 -17.41 -4.33
CA GLY A 383 7.59 -16.04 -4.80
C GLY A 383 7.40 -15.85 -6.31
N ARG A 384 7.39 -16.91 -7.11
CA ARG A 384 7.06 -16.85 -8.55
C ARG A 384 5.58 -16.56 -8.73
N LEU A 385 5.23 -15.65 -9.63
CA LEU A 385 3.85 -15.38 -9.99
C LEU A 385 3.29 -16.51 -10.84
N VAL A 386 2.17 -17.08 -10.42
CA VAL A 386 1.51 -18.20 -11.11
C VAL A 386 0.05 -17.88 -11.38
N LEU A 387 -0.41 -18.23 -12.57
CA LEU A 387 -1.84 -18.27 -12.89
C LEU A 387 -2.43 -19.55 -12.31
N LEU A 388 -3.46 -19.41 -11.51
CA LEU A 388 -4.26 -20.49 -10.95
C LEU A 388 -5.55 -20.61 -11.74
N VAL A 389 -5.85 -21.83 -12.18
CA VAL A 389 -7.07 -22.18 -12.91
C VAL A 389 -7.80 -23.25 -12.11
N ASN A 390 -8.91 -22.87 -11.46
CA ASN A 390 -9.69 -23.74 -10.60
C ASN A 390 -10.93 -24.28 -11.34
N THR A 391 -11.04 -25.60 -11.47
CA THR A 391 -12.17 -26.26 -12.12
C THR A 391 -13.19 -26.85 -11.12
N GLY A 392 -13.10 -26.50 -9.83
CA GLY A 392 -13.96 -27.04 -8.76
C GLY A 392 -13.54 -28.40 -8.20
N SER A 393 -12.67 -29.13 -8.92
CA SER A 393 -12.08 -30.40 -8.47
C SER A 393 -10.56 -30.31 -8.27
N ALA A 394 -9.91 -29.43 -9.01
CA ALA A 394 -8.47 -29.21 -8.94
C ALA A 394 -8.12 -27.78 -9.35
N ILE A 395 -7.00 -27.30 -8.83
CA ILE A 395 -6.35 -26.08 -9.28
C ILE A 395 -5.12 -26.48 -10.08
N SER A 396 -5.06 -26.03 -11.33
CA SER A 396 -3.87 -26.13 -12.18
C SER A 396 -3.09 -24.83 -12.13
N ALA A 397 -1.78 -24.91 -11.92
CA ALA A 397 -0.88 -23.76 -11.86
C ALA A 397 -0.06 -23.65 -13.15
N TYR A 398 0.00 -22.44 -13.70
CA TYR A 398 0.78 -22.09 -14.88
C TYR A 398 1.68 -20.90 -14.58
N ASP A 399 2.80 -20.78 -15.27
CA ASP A 399 3.59 -19.54 -15.24
C ASP A 399 2.75 -18.41 -15.84
N ALA A 400 2.52 -17.32 -15.08
CA ALA A 400 1.69 -16.21 -15.55
C ALA A 400 2.28 -15.47 -16.77
N THR A 401 3.60 -15.52 -16.96
CA THR A 401 4.28 -14.86 -18.07
C THR A 401 4.29 -15.72 -19.33
N TYR A 402 4.57 -17.02 -19.19
CA TYR A 402 4.82 -17.91 -20.33
C TYR A 402 3.71 -18.93 -20.60
N GLY A 403 2.75 -19.10 -19.67
CA GLY A 403 1.67 -20.08 -19.80
C GLY A 403 2.12 -21.53 -19.64
N THR A 404 3.38 -21.77 -19.26
CA THR A 404 3.91 -23.12 -19.06
C THR A 404 3.30 -23.76 -17.82
N ALA A 405 2.79 -24.98 -17.93
CA ALA A 405 2.25 -25.73 -16.79
C ALA A 405 3.33 -26.01 -15.74
N LEU A 406 2.99 -25.81 -14.46
CA LEU A 406 3.89 -25.98 -13.31
C LEU A 406 3.46 -27.14 -12.39
N GLY A 407 2.18 -27.50 -12.42
CA GLY A 407 1.62 -28.58 -11.62
C GLY A 407 0.14 -28.35 -11.35
N SER A 408 -0.42 -29.22 -10.51
CA SER A 408 -1.81 -29.10 -10.06
C SER A 408 -2.00 -29.75 -8.70
N PHE A 409 -3.02 -29.34 -7.98
CA PHE A 409 -3.44 -29.97 -6.72
C PHE A 409 -4.97 -30.08 -6.66
N THR A 410 -5.47 -31.08 -5.93
CA THR A 410 -6.91 -31.26 -5.75
C THR A 410 -7.46 -30.31 -4.69
N VAL A 411 -8.70 -29.86 -4.88
CA VAL A 411 -9.45 -29.06 -3.90
C VAL A 411 -10.68 -29.85 -3.43
N PRO A 412 -11.25 -29.54 -2.25
CA PRO A 412 -12.54 -30.11 -1.86
C PRO A 412 -13.61 -29.78 -2.91
N ALA A 413 -14.54 -30.72 -3.13
CA ALA A 413 -15.63 -30.52 -4.08
C ALA A 413 -16.47 -29.29 -3.68
N GLY A 414 -16.94 -28.52 -4.68
CA GLY A 414 -17.71 -27.29 -4.48
C GLY A 414 -16.84 -26.02 -4.50
N PHE A 415 -15.53 -26.13 -4.25
CA PHE A 415 -14.63 -24.99 -4.27
C PHE A 415 -14.16 -24.65 -5.69
N TYR A 416 -14.97 -23.93 -6.47
CA TYR A 416 -14.61 -23.51 -7.83
C TYR A 416 -14.18 -22.05 -7.96
N ALA A 417 -14.49 -21.19 -6.99
CA ALA A 417 -14.05 -19.79 -7.00
C ALA A 417 -12.63 -19.66 -6.43
N THR A 418 -11.82 -18.74 -6.94
CA THR A 418 -10.45 -18.51 -6.44
C THR A 418 -10.05 -17.06 -6.63
N GLY A 419 -9.40 -16.47 -5.65
CA GLY A 419 -8.82 -15.14 -5.74
C GLY A 419 -7.63 -14.98 -4.80
N SER A 420 -6.74 -14.05 -5.10
CA SER A 420 -5.47 -13.94 -4.40
C SER A 420 -5.09 -12.49 -4.13
N THR A 421 -4.54 -12.24 -2.95
CA THR A 421 -3.76 -11.04 -2.65
C THR A 421 -2.28 -11.31 -2.93
N ASP A 422 -1.42 -10.32 -2.70
CA ASP A 422 0.03 -10.48 -2.89
C ASP A 422 0.65 -11.61 -2.03
N ALA A 423 0.00 -11.97 -0.93
CA ALA A 423 0.52 -12.93 0.04
C ALA A 423 -0.38 -14.14 0.30
N TYR A 424 -1.68 -14.06 -0.02
CA TYR A 424 -2.65 -15.07 0.38
C TYR A 424 -3.53 -15.48 -0.80
N THR A 425 -3.85 -16.76 -0.90
CA THR A 425 -4.81 -17.29 -1.87
C THR A 425 -6.02 -17.85 -1.14
N VAL A 426 -7.21 -17.55 -1.65
CA VAL A 426 -8.49 -17.99 -1.11
C VAL A 426 -9.25 -18.75 -2.17
N ILE A 427 -9.82 -19.88 -1.78
CA ILE A 427 -10.81 -20.63 -2.54
C ILE A 427 -12.19 -20.43 -1.92
N GLY A 428 -13.24 -20.45 -2.74
CA GLY A 428 -14.61 -20.33 -2.26
C GLY A 428 -15.54 -21.40 -2.81
N ASP A 429 -16.46 -21.80 -1.96
CA ASP A 429 -17.59 -22.68 -2.23
C ASP A 429 -18.88 -21.86 -2.07
N PRO A 430 -19.46 -21.36 -3.18
CA PRO A 430 -20.69 -20.61 -3.15
C PRO A 430 -21.90 -21.43 -2.66
N ASP A 431 -21.93 -22.74 -2.93
CA ASP A 431 -23.03 -23.63 -2.52
C ASP A 431 -23.05 -23.83 -1.00
N ALA A 432 -21.88 -24.03 -0.39
CA ALA A 432 -21.71 -24.10 1.05
C ALA A 432 -21.60 -22.72 1.73
N ASN A 433 -21.62 -21.63 0.94
CA ASN A 433 -21.44 -20.25 1.39
C ASN A 433 -20.17 -20.08 2.25
N GLN A 434 -19.03 -20.58 1.75
CA GLN A 434 -17.80 -20.69 2.53
C GLN A 434 -16.55 -20.23 1.75
N LEU A 435 -15.60 -19.62 2.47
CA LEU A 435 -14.26 -19.28 1.97
C LEU A 435 -13.17 -19.97 2.79
N GLN A 436 -12.08 -20.36 2.15
CA GLN A 436 -10.94 -21.02 2.80
C GLN A 436 -9.60 -20.54 2.22
N GLN A 437 -8.59 -20.32 3.07
CA GLN A 437 -7.23 -20.00 2.61
C GLN A 437 -6.45 -21.25 2.24
N VAL A 438 -5.58 -21.11 1.23
CA VAL A 438 -4.70 -22.17 0.74
C VAL A 438 -3.29 -21.63 0.56
N ASP A 439 -2.30 -22.42 0.98
CA ASP A 439 -0.89 -22.20 0.65
C ASP A 439 -0.58 -22.88 -0.68
N VAL A 440 -0.41 -22.09 -1.73
CA VAL A 440 -0.22 -22.57 -3.11
C VAL A 440 1.04 -23.44 -3.23
N THR A 441 2.16 -23.01 -2.64
CA THR A 441 3.43 -23.76 -2.71
C THR A 441 3.31 -25.10 -1.98
N ALA A 442 2.78 -25.09 -0.75
CA ALA A 442 2.58 -26.33 -0.01
C ALA A 442 1.59 -27.26 -0.71
N SER A 443 0.54 -26.70 -1.33
CA SER A 443 -0.47 -27.48 -2.05
C SER A 443 0.07 -28.12 -3.33
N LEU A 444 0.86 -27.39 -4.12
CA LEU A 444 1.53 -27.94 -5.30
C LEU A 444 2.49 -29.07 -4.94
N ALA A 445 3.23 -28.92 -3.83
CA ALA A 445 4.13 -29.96 -3.35
C ALA A 445 3.38 -31.20 -2.82
N ALA A 446 2.24 -31.03 -2.17
CA ALA A 446 1.43 -32.11 -1.62
C ALA A 446 0.52 -32.80 -2.65
N GLY A 447 0.17 -32.11 -3.74
CA GLY A 447 -0.83 -32.56 -4.72
C GLY A 447 -2.28 -32.41 -4.25
N THR A 448 -2.50 -31.83 -3.06
CA THR A 448 -3.81 -31.56 -2.45
C THR A 448 -3.78 -30.19 -1.77
N ALA A 449 -4.92 -29.51 -1.66
CA ALA A 449 -5.00 -28.22 -0.97
C ALA A 449 -4.51 -28.32 0.49
N VAL A 450 -3.56 -27.46 0.85
CA VAL A 450 -2.98 -27.33 2.20
C VAL A 450 -3.30 -25.95 2.74
N ALA A 451 -3.80 -25.89 3.98
CA ALA A 451 -4.05 -24.63 4.66
C ALA A 451 -2.73 -23.93 5.04
N PRO A 452 -2.68 -22.59 5.05
CA PRO A 452 -1.48 -21.87 5.46
C PRO A 452 -1.19 -22.06 6.96
N ALA A 453 0.00 -21.66 7.39
CA ALA A 453 0.40 -21.68 8.79
C ALA A 453 -0.65 -21.00 9.69
N GLY A 454 -0.89 -21.60 10.87
CA GLY A 454 -1.96 -21.20 11.78
C GLY A 454 -3.33 -21.84 11.48
N ASN A 455 -3.48 -22.49 10.32
CA ASN A 455 -4.70 -23.20 9.89
C ASN A 455 -5.99 -22.39 10.17
N PRO A 456 -6.18 -21.25 9.47
CA PRO A 456 -7.32 -20.38 9.71
C PRO A 456 -8.62 -21.13 9.51
N SER A 457 -9.58 -20.93 10.42
CA SER A 457 -10.93 -21.47 10.25
C SER A 457 -11.54 -20.95 8.95
N PRO A 458 -12.30 -21.78 8.21
CA PRO A 458 -13.07 -21.30 7.08
C PRO A 458 -13.99 -20.14 7.49
N TYR A 459 -14.26 -19.25 6.54
CA TYR A 459 -15.14 -18.11 6.73
C TYR A 459 -16.52 -18.41 6.16
N THR A 460 -17.54 -18.04 6.93
CA THR A 460 -18.93 -18.05 6.49
C THR A 460 -19.44 -16.61 6.53
N PRO A 461 -20.03 -16.08 5.43
CA PRO A 461 -20.62 -14.75 5.43
C PRO A 461 -21.68 -14.56 6.53
N PRO A 462 -21.93 -13.32 6.96
CA PRO A 462 -23.03 -13.02 7.87
C PRO A 462 -24.38 -13.50 7.33
N ALA A 463 -25.32 -13.79 8.23
CA ALA A 463 -26.67 -14.21 7.86
C ALA A 463 -27.34 -13.21 6.90
N GLY A 464 -27.99 -13.72 5.85
CA GLY A 464 -28.64 -12.91 4.82
C GLY A 464 -27.77 -12.56 3.61
N LEU A 465 -26.48 -12.96 3.62
CA LEU A 465 -25.59 -12.88 2.46
C LEU A 465 -25.32 -14.27 1.89
N SER A 466 -25.45 -14.39 0.56
CA SER A 466 -25.05 -15.57 -0.19
C SER A 466 -23.90 -15.21 -1.13
N LEU A 467 -22.83 -15.99 -1.13
CA LEU A 467 -21.82 -15.94 -2.17
C LEU A 467 -22.44 -16.32 -3.53
N LEU A 468 -21.98 -15.66 -4.59
CA LEU A 468 -22.39 -15.94 -5.98
C LEU A 468 -21.21 -16.40 -6.85
N GLY A 469 -20.05 -16.66 -6.24
CA GLY A 469 -18.80 -16.90 -6.97
C GLY A 469 -18.04 -15.62 -7.28
N GLY A 470 -16.96 -15.73 -8.05
CA GLY A 470 -16.03 -14.65 -8.33
C GLY A 470 -15.31 -14.16 -7.06
N ILE A 471 -14.00 -14.37 -6.98
CA ILE A 471 -13.18 -13.88 -5.87
C ILE A 471 -11.97 -13.20 -6.46
N THR A 472 -11.60 -12.04 -5.95
CA THR A 472 -10.39 -11.37 -6.39
C THR A 472 -9.76 -10.61 -5.24
N GLY A 473 -8.43 -10.58 -5.20
CA GLY A 473 -7.70 -9.65 -4.35
C GLY A 473 -7.40 -8.34 -5.08
N ILE A 474 -7.05 -7.32 -4.30
CA ILE A 474 -6.47 -6.08 -4.83
C ILE A 474 -5.02 -6.02 -4.36
N PRO A 475 -4.04 -5.79 -5.26
CA PRO A 475 -2.66 -5.51 -4.87
C PRO A 475 -2.57 -4.45 -3.76
N GLY A 476 -1.76 -4.71 -2.73
CA GLY A 476 -1.65 -3.84 -1.55
C GLY A 476 -2.73 -3.97 -0.50
N SER A 477 -3.66 -4.89 -0.68
CA SER A 477 -4.68 -5.20 0.30
C SER A 477 -4.46 -6.57 0.91
N ASN A 478 -4.80 -6.72 2.19
CA ASN A 478 -4.99 -8.02 2.82
C ASN A 478 -6.47 -8.43 2.78
N ASN A 479 -7.22 -7.91 1.83
CA ASN A 479 -8.63 -8.20 1.66
C ASN A 479 -8.89 -8.82 0.30
N ILE A 480 -9.88 -9.70 0.29
CA ILE A 480 -10.49 -10.22 -0.92
C ILE A 480 -11.90 -9.64 -1.08
N TYR A 481 -12.33 -9.58 -2.32
CA TYR A 481 -13.64 -9.11 -2.74
C TYR A 481 -14.34 -10.25 -3.46
N THR A 482 -15.59 -10.49 -3.11
CA THR A 482 -16.41 -11.52 -3.75
C THR A 482 -17.81 -11.02 -4.01
N SER A 483 -18.43 -11.50 -5.09
CA SER A 483 -19.79 -11.12 -5.43
C SER A 483 -20.79 -11.83 -4.52
N VAL A 484 -21.83 -11.10 -4.09
CA VAL A 484 -22.83 -11.60 -3.15
C VAL A 484 -24.25 -11.16 -3.53
N ALA A 485 -25.21 -11.99 -3.14
CA ALA A 485 -26.62 -11.65 -3.11
C ALA A 485 -27.05 -11.31 -1.68
N ALA A 486 -27.75 -10.18 -1.52
CA ALA A 486 -28.46 -9.84 -0.28
C ALA A 486 -29.60 -8.85 -0.54
N THR A 487 -30.47 -8.69 0.45
CA THR A 487 -31.54 -7.68 0.46
C THR A 487 -30.98 -6.33 0.92
N PHE A 488 -30.35 -5.59 0.02
CA PHE A 488 -29.74 -4.30 0.35
C PHE A 488 -30.74 -3.14 0.40
N ASN A 489 -31.78 -3.16 -0.42
CA ASN A 489 -32.83 -2.15 -0.43
C ASN A 489 -33.91 -2.48 0.62
N SER A 490 -33.99 -1.67 1.67
CA SER A 490 -35.01 -1.83 2.72
C SER A 490 -36.44 -1.62 2.21
N LEU A 491 -36.64 -0.95 1.07
CA LEU A 491 -37.94 -0.78 0.43
C LEU A 491 -38.36 -1.97 -0.43
N GLN A 492 -37.43 -2.89 -0.74
CA GLN A 492 -37.68 -4.12 -1.48
C GLN A 492 -37.06 -5.32 -0.74
N PRO A 493 -37.51 -5.62 0.50
CA PRO A 493 -36.86 -6.61 1.38
C PRO A 493 -37.00 -8.06 0.92
N LEU A 494 -37.74 -8.30 -0.16
CA LEU A 494 -37.95 -9.63 -0.76
C LEU A 494 -37.11 -9.85 -2.02
N GLU A 495 -36.41 -8.82 -2.48
CA GLU A 495 -35.62 -8.86 -3.72
C GLU A 495 -34.14 -8.94 -3.38
N ASN A 496 -33.50 -10.04 -3.77
CA ASN A 496 -32.05 -10.15 -3.70
C ASN A 496 -31.44 -9.21 -4.72
N GLN A 497 -30.40 -8.50 -4.29
CA GLN A 497 -29.69 -7.53 -5.09
C GLN A 497 -28.21 -7.87 -5.09
N LEU A 498 -27.59 -7.62 -6.24
CA LEU A 498 -26.16 -7.85 -6.42
C LEU A 498 -25.35 -6.82 -5.63
N GLY A 499 -24.36 -7.32 -4.92
CA GLY A 499 -23.36 -6.52 -4.25
C GLY A 499 -22.03 -7.26 -4.19
N TYR A 500 -21.17 -6.77 -3.31
CA TYR A 500 -19.93 -7.47 -2.98
C TYR A 500 -19.69 -7.46 -1.48
N LEU A 501 -18.90 -8.43 -1.07
CA LEU A 501 -18.42 -8.62 0.28
C LEU A 501 -16.90 -8.44 0.29
N ASN A 502 -16.44 -7.55 1.15
CA ASN A 502 -15.03 -7.30 1.43
C ASN A 502 -14.65 -8.05 2.70
N VAL A 503 -13.74 -9.02 2.56
CA VAL A 503 -13.29 -9.89 3.64
C VAL A 503 -11.79 -9.73 3.84
N ALA A 504 -11.37 -9.34 5.04
CA ALA A 504 -9.95 -9.35 5.40
C ALA A 504 -9.51 -10.80 5.61
N VAL A 505 -8.35 -11.17 5.07
CA VAL A 505 -7.74 -12.50 5.21
C VAL A 505 -6.74 -12.60 6.37
N THR A 506 -6.36 -11.45 6.94
CA THR A 506 -5.49 -11.36 8.10
C THR A 506 -6.08 -10.46 9.16
N GLY A 507 -5.77 -10.71 10.42
CA GLY A 507 -5.98 -9.80 11.54
C GLY A 507 -4.69 -9.53 12.30
N THR A 508 -4.76 -8.66 13.30
CA THR A 508 -3.66 -8.45 14.25
C THR A 508 -4.00 -9.06 15.61
N GLN A 509 -2.99 -9.62 16.28
CA GLN A 509 -3.07 -10.14 17.63
C GLN A 509 -2.00 -9.46 18.49
N ALA A 510 -2.35 -9.07 19.72
CA ALA A 510 -1.36 -8.48 20.62
C ALA A 510 -0.31 -9.53 21.04
N ASP A 511 0.97 -9.17 20.89
CA ASP A 511 2.11 -9.90 21.46
C ASP A 511 2.24 -9.54 22.95
N PRO A 512 2.52 -10.52 23.84
CA PRO A 512 2.97 -10.29 25.22
C PRO A 512 4.00 -9.17 25.43
N SER A 513 4.85 -8.86 24.44
CA SER A 513 5.83 -7.76 24.49
C SER A 513 5.24 -6.36 24.20
N GLY A 514 3.92 -6.28 23.94
CA GLY A 514 3.21 -5.06 23.57
C GLY A 514 3.27 -4.71 22.07
N GLY A 515 3.70 -5.67 21.24
CA GLY A 515 3.63 -5.60 19.77
C GLY A 515 2.27 -6.07 19.20
N GLN A 516 2.10 -5.98 17.89
CA GLN A 516 1.00 -6.62 17.16
C GLN A 516 1.57 -7.60 16.16
N ASP A 517 1.19 -8.87 16.27
CA ASP A 517 1.51 -9.94 15.33
C ASP A 517 0.43 -10.03 14.25
N LEU A 518 0.85 -10.28 13.01
CA LEU A 518 -0.08 -10.57 11.93
C LEU A 518 -0.49 -12.05 12.01
N VAL A 519 -1.80 -12.31 12.02
CA VAL A 519 -2.34 -13.68 12.08
C VAL A 519 -3.33 -13.92 10.94
N ASN A 520 -3.27 -15.11 10.35
CA ASN A 520 -4.21 -15.54 9.30
C ASN A 520 -5.58 -15.72 9.94
N ARG A 521 -6.52 -14.82 9.61
CA ARG A 521 -7.86 -14.81 10.19
C ARG A 521 -8.80 -14.04 9.27
N PHE A 522 -9.93 -14.66 8.97
CA PHE A 522 -10.99 -13.98 8.25
C PHE A 522 -11.79 -13.02 9.14
N SER A 523 -12.19 -11.88 8.56
CA SER A 523 -13.19 -11.00 9.16
C SER A 523 -13.92 -10.18 8.09
N THR A 524 -15.21 -9.93 8.31
CA THR A 524 -16.00 -9.05 7.45
C THR A 524 -15.55 -7.60 7.65
N VAL A 525 -15.14 -6.95 6.57
CA VAL A 525 -14.77 -5.53 6.59
C VAL A 525 -15.94 -4.67 6.13
N GLN A 526 -16.56 -5.05 5.02
CA GLN A 526 -17.64 -4.27 4.43
C GLN A 526 -18.55 -5.14 3.57
N GLN A 527 -19.82 -4.77 3.52
CA GLN A 527 -20.82 -5.27 2.58
C GLN A 527 -21.47 -4.07 1.89
N ARG A 528 -21.68 -4.12 0.57
CA ARG A 528 -22.35 -3.04 -0.16
C ARG A 528 -22.99 -3.57 -1.44
N ALA A 529 -24.14 -2.97 -1.80
CA ALA A 529 -24.77 -3.18 -3.09
C ALA A 529 -24.04 -2.43 -4.21
N PHE A 530 -24.18 -2.92 -5.45
CA PHE A 530 -23.89 -2.09 -6.61
C PHE A 530 -24.94 -0.99 -6.77
N THR A 531 -24.51 0.17 -7.27
CA THR A 531 -25.39 1.32 -7.52
C THR A 531 -25.40 1.68 -9.01
N PRO A 532 -26.56 1.82 -9.67
CA PRO A 532 -27.92 1.56 -9.12
C PRO A 532 -28.12 0.09 -8.73
N TYR A 533 -29.09 -0.18 -7.85
CA TYR A 533 -29.40 -1.55 -7.41
C TYR A 533 -29.68 -2.45 -8.61
N VAL A 534 -28.99 -3.59 -8.67
CA VAL A 534 -29.16 -4.61 -9.71
C VAL A 534 -29.92 -5.78 -9.09
N PRO A 535 -31.19 -6.01 -9.45
CA PRO A 535 -31.96 -7.13 -8.93
C PRO A 535 -31.45 -8.45 -9.50
N ILE A 536 -31.42 -9.49 -8.67
CA ILE A 536 -31.09 -10.86 -9.07
C ILE A 536 -32.42 -11.58 -9.33
N PRO A 537 -32.70 -12.04 -10.57
CA PRO A 537 -33.95 -12.72 -10.88
C PRO A 537 -34.19 -13.91 -9.94
N SER A 538 -35.40 -14.02 -9.41
CA SER A 538 -35.77 -15.15 -8.56
C SER A 538 -35.78 -16.45 -9.38
N GLY A 539 -34.89 -17.39 -9.06
CA GLY A 539 -34.92 -18.74 -9.63
C GLY A 539 -33.63 -19.25 -10.25
N ASN A 540 -32.59 -18.42 -10.38
CA ASN A 540 -31.26 -18.88 -10.81
C ASN A 540 -30.15 -18.04 -10.16
N PRO A 541 -29.51 -18.50 -9.06
CA PRO A 541 -28.40 -17.78 -8.44
C PRO A 541 -27.19 -17.61 -9.36
N ASP A 542 -27.09 -18.43 -10.42
CA ASP A 542 -25.97 -18.44 -11.37
C ASP A 542 -26.09 -17.36 -12.47
N ASP A 543 -27.27 -16.74 -12.66
CA ASP A 543 -27.52 -15.79 -13.77
C ASP A 543 -26.89 -14.40 -13.59
N VAL A 544 -26.17 -14.16 -12.49
CA VAL A 544 -25.60 -12.83 -12.18
C VAL A 544 -24.22 -12.89 -11.50
N ALA A 545 -23.51 -14.01 -11.59
CA ALA A 545 -22.09 -14.05 -11.24
C ALA A 545 -21.32 -13.15 -12.22
N THR A 546 -21.19 -11.87 -11.87
CA THR A 546 -20.34 -10.95 -12.64
C THR A 546 -18.92 -11.41 -12.44
N SER A 547 -18.20 -11.71 -13.52
CA SER A 547 -16.77 -11.97 -13.44
C SER A 547 -16.07 -10.78 -12.78
N VAL A 548 -15.33 -11.06 -11.71
CA VAL A 548 -14.64 -10.03 -10.92
C VAL A 548 -13.15 -10.25 -11.03
N GLY A 549 -12.40 -9.15 -11.01
CA GLY A 549 -10.94 -9.16 -10.99
C GLY A 549 -10.43 -7.89 -10.32
N SER A 550 -9.15 -7.58 -10.55
CA SER A 550 -8.61 -6.27 -10.19
C SER A 550 -7.69 -5.74 -11.28
N VAL A 551 -7.71 -4.42 -11.44
CA VAL A 551 -6.77 -3.72 -12.32
C VAL A 551 -6.09 -2.64 -11.48
N ASP A 552 -4.78 -2.79 -11.30
CA ASP A 552 -3.98 -2.02 -10.34
C ASP A 552 -4.69 -1.93 -8.97
N ARG A 553 -5.15 -0.75 -8.56
CA ARG A 553 -5.80 -0.51 -7.26
C ARG A 553 -7.32 -0.48 -7.30
N SER A 554 -7.89 -0.92 -8.42
CA SER A 554 -9.31 -0.86 -8.68
C SER A 554 -9.92 -2.25 -8.68
N PHE A 555 -11.05 -2.39 -8.01
CA PHE A 555 -11.89 -3.57 -8.12
C PHE A 555 -12.56 -3.55 -9.51
N ALA A 556 -12.37 -4.62 -10.26
CA ALA A 556 -12.82 -4.74 -11.64
C ALA A 556 -14.04 -5.67 -11.69
N VAL A 557 -15.13 -5.21 -12.31
CA VAL A 557 -16.36 -5.99 -12.47
C VAL A 557 -16.75 -6.00 -13.94
N ASN A 558 -16.86 -7.18 -14.53
CA ASN A 558 -17.37 -7.32 -15.88
C ASN A 558 -18.89 -7.12 -15.87
N THR A 559 -19.34 -6.08 -16.59
CA THR A 559 -20.75 -5.72 -16.72
C THR A 559 -21.33 -6.06 -18.10
N GLY A 560 -20.63 -6.88 -18.88
CA GLY A 560 -21.00 -7.28 -20.25
C GLY A 560 -22.29 -8.08 -20.40
N THR A 561 -22.97 -8.46 -19.31
CA THR A 561 -24.27 -9.15 -19.35
C THR A 561 -25.42 -8.19 -19.04
N ALA A 562 -25.86 -7.43 -20.04
CA ALA A 562 -27.14 -6.72 -19.94
C ALA A 562 -28.29 -7.66 -20.34
N ASN A 563 -29.06 -8.15 -19.36
CA ASN A 563 -30.34 -8.86 -19.58
C ASN A 563 -30.26 -10.08 -20.53
N GLY A 564 -29.20 -10.88 -20.45
CA GLY A 564 -29.05 -12.10 -21.26
C GLY A 564 -28.75 -11.88 -22.75
N ALA A 565 -28.50 -10.63 -23.18
CA ALA A 565 -28.02 -10.34 -24.54
C ALA A 565 -26.49 -10.21 -24.56
N SER A 566 -25.86 -10.77 -25.59
CA SER A 566 -24.41 -10.62 -25.83
C SER A 566 -24.07 -9.13 -25.96
N ALA A 567 -23.31 -8.62 -25.00
CA ALA A 567 -22.71 -7.29 -25.01
C ALA A 567 -21.19 -7.42 -24.86
N PRO A 568 -20.42 -6.40 -25.29
CA PRO A 568 -18.97 -6.43 -25.15
C PRO A 568 -18.58 -6.52 -23.67
N ASN A 569 -17.49 -7.26 -23.40
CA ASN A 569 -16.91 -7.37 -22.07
C ASN A 569 -16.45 -5.98 -21.58
N THR A 570 -17.32 -5.32 -20.82
CA THR A 570 -17.11 -3.97 -20.29
C THR A 570 -16.78 -4.07 -18.81
N ILE A 571 -15.49 -3.93 -18.50
CA ILE A 571 -14.96 -3.99 -17.15
C ILE A 571 -15.11 -2.62 -16.50
N ARG A 572 -15.98 -2.50 -15.50
CA ARG A 572 -16.07 -1.28 -14.68
C ARG A 572 -15.08 -1.34 -13.54
N LEU A 573 -14.36 -0.25 -13.35
CA LEU A 573 -13.38 -0.08 -12.28
C LEU A 573 -14.00 0.70 -11.13
N TYR A 574 -13.85 0.20 -9.91
CA TYR A 574 -14.33 0.83 -8.68
C TYR A 574 -13.19 1.09 -7.72
N SER A 575 -13.22 2.25 -7.05
CA SER A 575 -12.29 2.53 -5.96
C SER A 575 -12.49 1.55 -4.79
N GLN A 576 -11.41 0.99 -4.26
CA GLN A 576 -11.48 0.13 -3.07
C GLN A 576 -12.09 0.80 -1.82
N VAL A 577 -11.96 2.13 -1.69
CA VAL A 577 -12.39 2.87 -0.48
C VAL A 577 -13.79 3.46 -0.66
N THR A 578 -13.96 4.31 -1.69
CA THR A 578 -15.22 5.05 -1.90
C THR A 578 -16.24 4.26 -2.71
N GLN A 579 -15.76 3.29 -3.49
CA GLN A 579 -16.53 2.47 -4.44
C GLN A 579 -17.30 3.30 -5.46
N THR A 580 -16.79 4.50 -5.71
CA THR A 580 -17.16 5.30 -6.88
C THR A 580 -16.50 4.66 -8.11
N SER A 581 -17.24 4.65 -9.22
CA SER A 581 -16.68 4.24 -10.51
C SER A 581 -15.52 5.18 -10.86
N ARG A 582 -14.42 4.59 -11.29
CA ARG A 582 -13.19 5.25 -11.73
C ARG A 582 -13.08 5.32 -13.25
N GLY A 583 -13.71 4.38 -13.93
CA GLY A 583 -13.74 4.30 -15.38
C GLY A 583 -14.22 2.93 -15.82
N SER A 584 -14.06 2.66 -17.10
CA SER A 584 -14.33 1.35 -17.69
C SER A 584 -13.28 0.99 -18.73
N ILE A 585 -13.00 -0.30 -18.84
CA ILE A 585 -12.17 -0.87 -19.89
C ILE A 585 -13.05 -1.75 -20.76
N VAL A 586 -13.02 -1.57 -22.08
CA VAL A 586 -13.73 -2.44 -23.03
C VAL A 586 -12.73 -3.42 -23.62
N LEU A 587 -12.95 -4.71 -23.42
CA LEU A 587 -12.14 -5.74 -24.07
C LEU A 587 -12.66 -6.02 -25.48
N ASP A 588 -11.78 -5.89 -26.47
CA ASP A 588 -11.98 -6.34 -27.85
C ASP A 588 -11.94 -7.87 -27.91
N TYR A 589 -13.04 -8.48 -27.45
CA TYR A 589 -13.23 -9.92 -27.47
C TYR A 589 -14.73 -10.27 -27.57
N PRO A 590 -15.14 -11.10 -28.54
CA PRO A 590 -16.54 -11.30 -28.87
C PRO A 590 -17.31 -12.21 -27.90
N ASN A 591 -16.63 -13.13 -27.22
CA ASN A 591 -17.29 -14.09 -26.32
C ASN A 591 -17.33 -13.54 -24.89
N GLN A 592 -18.42 -13.78 -24.17
CA GLN A 592 -18.57 -13.37 -22.77
C GLN A 592 -17.58 -14.15 -21.89
N LEU A 593 -16.90 -13.46 -20.98
CA LEU A 593 -15.98 -14.07 -20.02
C LEU A 593 -16.71 -14.42 -18.71
N SER A 594 -16.52 -15.64 -18.21
CA SER A 594 -17.13 -16.09 -16.95
C SER A 594 -16.27 -15.85 -15.71
N ASP A 595 -14.97 -15.57 -15.85
CA ASP A 595 -14.14 -15.07 -14.75
C ASP A 595 -12.99 -14.18 -15.23
N LEU A 596 -12.41 -13.39 -14.31
CA LEU A 596 -11.27 -12.50 -14.53
C LEU A 596 -10.22 -12.70 -13.42
N SER A 597 -8.93 -12.56 -13.75
CA SER A 597 -7.88 -12.54 -12.72
C SER A 597 -7.57 -11.13 -12.21
N GLU A 598 -6.73 -11.04 -11.18
CA GLU A 598 -5.99 -9.83 -10.86
C GLU A 598 -5.05 -9.42 -12.02
N SER A 599 -4.73 -8.12 -12.10
CA SER A 599 -3.77 -7.60 -13.07
C SER A 599 -2.32 -7.76 -12.62
N PHE A 600 -1.42 -7.95 -13.57
CA PHE A 600 0.03 -7.99 -13.33
C PHE A 600 0.81 -7.36 -14.48
N ARG A 601 2.12 -7.19 -14.26
CA ARG A 601 3.03 -6.50 -15.18
C ARG A 601 4.28 -7.35 -15.45
N PRO A 602 4.27 -8.20 -16.49
CA PRO A 602 5.44 -9.03 -16.84
C PRO A 602 6.62 -8.21 -17.36
N ASP A 603 6.36 -7.03 -17.91
CA ASP A 603 7.30 -6.00 -18.37
C ASP A 603 8.23 -5.48 -17.26
N LEU A 604 7.83 -5.58 -15.99
CA LEU A 604 8.68 -5.17 -14.86
C LEU A 604 9.84 -6.13 -14.58
N ALA A 605 9.85 -7.32 -15.20
CA ALA A 605 10.90 -8.31 -14.98
C ALA A 605 12.28 -7.74 -15.35
N GLY A 606 13.25 -7.88 -14.44
CA GLY A 606 14.62 -7.36 -14.63
C GLY A 606 14.83 -5.91 -14.18
N SER A 607 13.76 -5.11 -14.03
CA SER A 607 13.87 -3.75 -13.49
C SER A 607 14.38 -3.71 -12.04
N VAL A 608 14.83 -2.53 -11.61
CA VAL A 608 14.82 -2.18 -10.19
C VAL A 608 13.53 -1.42 -9.90
N LEU A 609 12.59 -2.10 -9.25
CA LEU A 609 11.28 -1.55 -8.91
C LEU A 609 11.37 -0.81 -7.58
N ILE A 610 10.98 0.47 -7.59
CA ILE A 610 10.82 1.31 -6.40
C ILE A 610 9.37 1.79 -6.40
N ASP A 611 8.57 1.24 -5.49
CA ASP A 611 7.16 1.58 -5.32
C ASP A 611 7.00 2.31 -3.98
N VAL A 612 6.41 3.50 -4.00
CA VAL A 612 6.24 4.33 -2.81
C VAL A 612 4.80 4.77 -2.60
N GLN A 613 4.34 4.51 -1.39
CA GLN A 613 3.02 4.81 -0.89
C GLN A 613 3.04 6.10 -0.06
N GLY A 614 2.73 7.24 -0.68
CA GLY A 614 2.78 8.56 -0.04
C GLY A 614 3.70 9.53 -0.79
N THR A 615 4.30 10.48 -0.09
CA THR A 615 5.18 11.52 -0.65
C THR A 615 6.64 11.08 -0.65
N ILE A 616 7.35 11.25 -1.77
CA ILE A 616 8.81 11.21 -1.81
C ILE A 616 9.34 12.64 -1.69
N GLN A 617 10.03 12.92 -0.58
CA GLN A 617 10.71 14.21 -0.41
C GLN A 617 11.87 14.36 -1.40
N SER A 618 12.69 13.31 -1.55
CA SER A 618 13.68 13.24 -2.62
C SER A 618 14.20 11.83 -2.86
N ILE A 619 14.46 11.49 -4.13
CA ILE A 619 15.25 10.34 -4.56
C ILE A 619 16.54 10.81 -5.22
N ARG A 620 17.68 10.26 -4.80
CA ARG A 620 19.00 10.70 -5.27
C ARG A 620 19.98 9.57 -5.49
N GLY A 621 20.86 9.76 -6.48
CA GLY A 621 21.96 8.86 -6.79
C GLY A 621 22.93 9.42 -7.82
N SER A 622 23.91 8.62 -8.21
CA SER A 622 24.83 8.93 -9.30
C SER A 622 24.25 8.45 -10.63
N THR A 623 23.94 7.16 -10.75
CA THR A 623 23.45 6.55 -11.99
C THR A 623 22.26 5.65 -11.75
N ALA A 624 21.29 5.68 -12.67
CA ALA A 624 20.21 4.71 -12.70
C ALA A 624 20.01 4.16 -14.12
N ASP A 625 20.12 2.85 -14.28
CA ASP A 625 19.75 2.13 -15.49
C ASP A 625 18.65 1.12 -15.15
N GLY A 626 17.63 0.98 -15.98
CA GLY A 626 16.57 0.01 -15.75
C GLY A 626 15.69 0.26 -14.51
N MET A 627 15.51 1.52 -14.09
CA MET A 627 14.72 1.88 -12.90
C MET A 627 13.23 2.03 -13.26
N VAL A 628 12.36 1.44 -12.45
CA VAL A 628 10.91 1.74 -12.45
C VAL A 628 10.57 2.37 -11.11
N LEU A 629 10.30 3.68 -11.10
CA LEU A 629 9.89 4.43 -9.92
C LEU A 629 8.40 4.76 -10.02
N ASN A 630 7.58 4.16 -9.16
CA ASN A 630 6.16 4.46 -9.04
C ASN A 630 5.90 5.16 -7.70
N ASP A 631 5.66 6.47 -7.75
CA ASP A 631 5.27 7.26 -6.59
C ASP A 631 3.79 7.61 -6.64
N SER A 632 3.08 7.21 -5.59
CA SER A 632 1.63 7.32 -5.51
C SER A 632 1.14 8.62 -4.88
N GLY A 633 2.08 9.50 -4.49
CA GLY A 633 1.85 10.87 -4.03
C GLY A 633 2.81 11.86 -4.69
N LEU A 634 3.21 12.91 -3.95
CA LEU A 634 4.08 13.96 -4.47
C LEU A 634 5.54 13.47 -4.57
N LEU A 635 6.06 13.41 -5.80
CA LEU A 635 7.46 13.11 -6.05
C LEU A 635 8.28 14.40 -6.09
N ASN A 636 8.68 14.95 -4.94
CA ASN A 636 9.18 16.32 -4.85
C ASN A 636 10.52 16.57 -5.57
N LEU A 637 11.52 15.69 -5.44
CA LEU A 637 12.82 15.86 -6.12
C LEU A 637 13.39 14.54 -6.63
N ILE A 638 13.72 14.49 -7.91
CA ILE A 638 14.52 13.46 -8.54
C ILE A 638 15.89 14.04 -8.87
N SER A 639 16.98 13.46 -8.36
CA SER A 639 18.34 13.97 -8.59
C SER A 639 19.35 12.86 -8.93
N PHE A 640 19.76 12.78 -10.19
CA PHE A 640 20.77 11.83 -10.66
C PHE A 640 21.77 12.49 -11.62
N GLN A 641 22.98 11.95 -11.72
CA GLN A 641 23.92 12.37 -12.77
C GLN A 641 23.50 11.80 -14.12
N SER A 642 23.11 10.52 -14.19
CA SER A 642 22.65 9.88 -15.42
C SER A 642 21.48 8.94 -15.14
N VAL A 643 20.47 8.95 -16.01
CA VAL A 643 19.36 7.99 -15.99
C VAL A 643 19.17 7.41 -17.39
N THR A 644 19.11 6.08 -17.51
CA THR A 644 18.90 5.35 -18.76
C THR A 644 17.83 4.29 -18.62
N ASN A 645 17.10 3.98 -19.71
CA ASN A 645 16.11 2.90 -19.78
C ASN A 645 15.17 2.82 -18.56
N SER A 646 14.57 3.95 -18.17
CA SER A 646 13.85 4.06 -16.90
C SER A 646 12.48 4.70 -17.06
N THR A 647 11.53 4.25 -16.25
CA THR A 647 10.18 4.82 -16.15
C THR A 647 9.98 5.41 -14.76
N ILE A 648 9.51 6.65 -14.70
CA ILE A 648 9.25 7.37 -13.46
C ILE A 648 7.82 7.90 -13.50
N VAL A 649 7.05 7.66 -12.45
CA VAL A 649 5.69 8.15 -12.29
C VAL A 649 5.57 8.84 -10.94
N GLY A 650 4.90 9.99 -10.90
CA GLY A 650 4.59 10.69 -9.65
C GLY A 650 3.31 11.52 -9.76
N GLN A 651 2.65 11.75 -8.63
CA GLN A 651 1.31 12.33 -8.57
C GLN A 651 1.24 13.57 -7.66
N PRO A 652 1.87 14.71 -8.01
CA PRO A 652 2.60 15.01 -9.26
C PRO A 652 4.15 14.99 -9.11
N VAL A 653 4.93 15.09 -10.19
CA VAL A 653 6.43 15.10 -10.18
C VAL A 653 7.09 16.47 -10.02
N GLY A 654 7.57 16.79 -8.81
CA GLY A 654 8.09 18.06 -8.29
C GLY A 654 9.14 18.74 -9.16
N HIS A 655 10.37 18.31 -8.95
CA HIS A 655 11.57 18.84 -9.56
C HIS A 655 12.39 17.68 -10.10
N VAL A 656 12.91 17.85 -11.32
CA VAL A 656 13.76 16.84 -11.96
C VAL A 656 15.12 17.45 -12.27
N ARG A 657 16.17 16.92 -11.63
CA ARG A 657 17.57 17.23 -11.89
C ARG A 657 18.29 15.97 -12.35
N ILE A 658 18.29 15.75 -13.65
CA ILE A 658 19.03 14.64 -14.26
C ILE A 658 19.94 15.24 -15.32
N ASN A 659 21.27 15.09 -15.16
CA ASN A 659 22.21 15.75 -16.08
C ASN A 659 22.26 15.06 -17.45
N ARG A 660 22.10 13.73 -17.50
CA ARG A 660 22.05 12.94 -18.74
C ARG A 660 20.88 11.98 -18.72
N ARG A 661 20.07 11.99 -19.78
CA ARG A 661 18.94 11.08 -19.97
C ARG A 661 19.07 10.37 -21.30
N ASP A 662 18.81 9.08 -21.31
CA ASP A 662 18.68 8.28 -22.52
C ASP A 662 17.54 7.27 -22.34
N ASN A 663 16.54 7.28 -23.24
CA ASN A 663 15.39 6.39 -23.14
C ASN A 663 14.69 6.42 -21.75
N VAL A 664 14.27 7.62 -21.30
CA VAL A 664 13.62 7.83 -19.98
C VAL A 664 12.22 8.39 -20.15
N SER A 665 11.23 7.71 -19.58
CA SER A 665 9.85 8.20 -19.47
C SER A 665 9.59 8.77 -18.08
N ILE A 666 9.03 9.97 -18.00
CA ILE A 666 8.61 10.59 -16.73
C ILE A 666 7.16 11.04 -16.87
N LEU A 667 6.24 10.39 -16.17
CA LEU A 667 4.81 10.69 -16.19
C LEU A 667 4.39 11.43 -14.91
N SER A 668 3.51 12.41 -15.06
CA SER A 668 3.00 13.21 -13.93
C SER A 668 1.52 13.53 -14.09
N THR A 669 0.79 13.58 -12.97
CA THR A 669 -0.49 14.29 -12.89
C THR A 669 -0.30 15.82 -13.05
N GLU A 670 -1.40 16.56 -13.13
CA GLU A 670 -1.40 18.00 -13.45
C GLU A 670 -0.67 18.82 -12.40
N ARG A 671 -0.02 19.88 -12.88
CA ARG A 671 0.66 20.87 -12.05
C ARG A 671 0.17 22.26 -12.41
N PRO A 672 0.13 23.18 -11.43
CA PRO A 672 -0.14 24.59 -11.71
C PRO A 672 0.94 25.29 -12.56
N TYR A 673 2.06 24.62 -12.87
CA TYR A 673 3.14 25.17 -13.70
C TYR A 673 3.47 24.20 -14.85
N ALA A 674 3.28 24.66 -16.09
CA ALA A 674 3.43 23.85 -17.29
C ALA A 674 4.88 23.42 -17.58
N GLY A 675 5.00 22.16 -18.04
CA GLY A 675 6.06 21.56 -18.86
C GLY A 675 7.46 22.19 -18.80
N ARG A 676 8.34 21.63 -17.97
CA ARG A 676 9.80 21.79 -18.15
C ARG A 676 10.50 20.44 -18.00
N GLY A 677 11.39 20.14 -18.94
CA GLY A 677 12.45 19.14 -18.75
C GLY A 677 12.03 17.67 -18.94
N GLY A 678 11.28 17.36 -20.00
CA GLY A 678 11.01 15.96 -20.39
C GLY A 678 10.13 15.19 -19.41
N VAL A 679 9.11 15.87 -18.87
CA VAL A 679 8.03 15.26 -18.07
C VAL A 679 6.75 15.32 -18.90
N THR A 680 6.16 14.16 -19.14
CA THR A 680 4.88 14.00 -19.84
C THR A 680 3.76 14.14 -18.83
N TYR A 681 2.85 15.08 -19.11
CA TYR A 681 1.63 15.22 -18.34
C TYR A 681 0.58 14.25 -18.84
N VAL A 682 -0.02 13.50 -17.91
CA VAL A 682 -1.13 12.59 -18.19
C VAL A 682 -2.34 13.10 -17.39
N PRO A 683 -3.33 13.76 -18.05
CA PRO A 683 -4.56 14.19 -17.41
C PRO A 683 -5.27 13.01 -16.77
N GLY A 684 -5.70 13.15 -15.51
CA GLY A 684 -6.44 12.07 -14.83
C GLY A 684 -5.64 10.80 -14.57
N LEU A 685 -4.30 10.85 -14.61
CA LEU A 685 -3.42 9.72 -14.26
C LEU A 685 -3.83 9.12 -12.91
N GLU A 686 -4.39 7.92 -12.95
CA GLU A 686 -4.80 7.20 -11.75
C GLU A 686 -3.58 6.63 -11.01
N GLN A 687 -3.78 6.33 -9.73
CA GLN A 687 -2.77 5.66 -8.91
C GLN A 687 -2.48 4.25 -9.44
N ILE A 688 -1.26 4.04 -9.92
CA ILE A 688 -0.78 2.75 -10.42
C ILE A 688 -0.30 1.90 -9.25
N GLY A 689 -0.52 0.58 -9.32
CA GLY A 689 -0.01 -0.33 -8.32
C GLY A 689 -0.70 -0.25 -6.96
N PRO A 690 -0.14 -0.86 -5.90
CA PRO A 690 1.28 -1.10 -5.70
C PRO A 690 1.83 -2.17 -6.63
N LEU A 691 3.02 -1.88 -7.16
CA LEU A 691 3.66 -2.75 -8.12
C LEU A 691 4.44 -3.84 -7.40
N SER A 692 4.44 -5.03 -8.02
CA SER A 692 5.29 -6.13 -7.60
C SER A 692 5.86 -6.86 -8.80
N GLN A 693 7.08 -7.37 -8.65
CA GLN A 693 7.68 -8.15 -9.72
C GLN A 693 7.08 -9.55 -9.80
N THR A 694 7.05 -10.11 -11.00
CA THR A 694 6.60 -11.50 -11.23
C THR A 694 7.56 -12.52 -10.61
N ARG A 695 8.83 -12.15 -10.39
CA ARG A 695 9.92 -13.04 -9.92
C ARG A 695 9.89 -14.39 -10.65
N ASN A 696 9.88 -14.34 -11.97
CA ASN A 696 10.16 -15.50 -12.80
C ASN A 696 11.63 -15.86 -12.55
N ARG A 697 11.94 -16.71 -11.56
CA ARG A 697 13.27 -17.32 -11.49
C ARG A 697 13.34 -18.37 -12.60
N PRO A 698 14.08 -18.15 -13.70
CA PRO A 698 14.39 -19.23 -14.61
C PRO A 698 15.48 -20.04 -13.90
N GLN A 699 15.09 -21.18 -13.33
CA GLN A 699 15.98 -22.20 -12.76
C GLN A 699 16.78 -21.75 -11.51
N ALA A 700 16.41 -22.32 -10.36
CA ALA A 700 17.39 -22.88 -9.44
C ALA A 700 17.36 -24.39 -9.62
#